data_AF-A0A2A9NE27-F1
#
_entry.id   AF-A0A2A9NE27-F1
#
_cell.length_a   1.000
_cell.length_b   1.000
_cell.length_c   1.000
_cell.angle_alpha   90.00
_cell.angle_beta   90.00
_cell.angle_gamma   90.00
#
_symmetry.space_group_name_H-M   'P 1'
#
loop_
_entity.id
_entity.type
_entity.pdbx_description
1 polymer ?
#
loop_
_entity_poly.entity_id
_entity_poly.type
_entity_poly.pdbx_seq_one_letter_code
_entity_poly.pdbx_strand_id
1 'polypeptide(L)'
;MSTLSLNCFILGRNPSTSFTVEILKTESVSQLGKLIKSKLPNRLKRVDASHLTVWRDAKNCSLRRRSLRFFGGEVLEDEQVHVLVQVPTGTSSKVNQPVEVHNPMQLLSVICLILGTKLRSLIKTEHPNCLNHVDAPRLTVWKVSLPVDAVTPKLTIDDVEGCQKLQPLEKMSSIFGEALVREYVHILVQAPTSILRDKRTHDMNDDGPPPEVKRLKMDIADAPSTLAFAYRFKKIVGPKCGIALNRPFEPFTIPLVLLHEAFGSFKDRCERPPSERALICLGELVLAACEWHGYEVSRRTAIESILANHMGLQFHEQKIPGAEYFTDGNFAITIMPAAIRGCKKNEHGEALNQVILYYAHFLSNVLDDFRHIYNLNTRFPSILMVDMGVYFGFYGAVWDGTRVRVEPLTPLFDLSTHLREINTRFAMAATLDALRVAVDSINAHYNLIEAKAKANPILPKAYDPDLQKARGYPFLTSYKDKDDEQEIHFMHSERLHAEKLIFRAAIVNQPESDPLLSTSRRTPRLRQCVRISAHWIGVIMDESKYEMLFGLSLSGAEREKVRHKVMSAVRILHQEGFVHGDIRQSNNLIDVESLATDDVRIHLIDLDWAGPIGAAKYPADLNRITMRRPEGVEGGGLITEQHDIDMASLFLFA
;
A
#
# COMPACT_ATOMS: atom_id res chain seq x y z
N MET A 1 28.99 -39.67 39.38
CA MET A 1 28.35 -39.48 38.05
C MET A 1 29.43 -39.73 37.00
N SER A 2 29.23 -40.67 36.08
CA SER A 2 30.25 -41.01 35.08
C SER A 2 30.24 -40.03 33.92
N THR A 3 31.37 -39.40 33.65
CA THR A 3 31.64 -38.54 32.49
C THR A 3 32.12 -39.38 31.29
N LEU A 4 31.78 -38.96 30.08
CA LEU A 4 32.25 -39.51 28.81
C LEU A 4 33.27 -38.54 28.20
N SER A 5 34.38 -39.08 27.70
CA SER A 5 35.37 -38.31 26.94
C SER A 5 35.21 -38.61 25.45
N LEU A 6 34.85 -37.58 24.67
CA LEU A 6 34.47 -37.70 23.26
C LEU A 6 35.51 -37.05 22.36
N ASN A 7 36.11 -37.83 21.46
CA ASN A 7 37.08 -37.34 20.48
C ASN A 7 36.35 -36.88 19.21
N CYS A 8 36.38 -35.57 18.94
CA CYS A 8 35.57 -34.91 17.92
C CYS A 8 36.40 -34.57 16.65
N PHE A 9 35.86 -34.91 15.48
CA PHE A 9 36.48 -34.69 14.17
C PHE A 9 35.55 -33.90 13.24
N ILE A 10 36.08 -32.97 12.44
CA ILE A 10 35.26 -32.18 11.50
C ILE A 10 35.35 -32.79 10.10
N LEU A 11 34.19 -33.13 9.52
CA LEU A 11 34.10 -33.74 8.19
C LEU A 11 34.71 -32.82 7.12
N GLY A 12 35.55 -33.36 6.23
CA GLY A 12 36.17 -32.64 5.12
C GLY A 12 37.49 -31.91 5.44
N ARG A 13 38.10 -32.17 6.61
CA ARG A 13 39.40 -31.58 7.00
C ARG A 13 40.41 -32.62 7.51
N ASN A 14 41.66 -32.18 7.69
CA ASN A 14 42.79 -33.02 8.10
C ASN A 14 42.56 -33.62 9.51
N PRO A 15 42.70 -34.94 9.70
CA PRO A 15 42.55 -35.62 11.00
C PRO A 15 43.41 -35.06 12.13
N SER A 16 44.54 -34.40 11.84
CA SER A 16 45.41 -33.76 12.85
C SER A 16 44.76 -32.56 13.57
N THR A 17 43.52 -32.20 13.23
CA THR A 17 42.76 -31.09 13.84
C THR A 17 41.66 -31.53 14.80
N SER A 18 41.72 -32.78 15.29
CA SER A 18 40.80 -33.35 16.28
C SER A 18 40.96 -32.74 17.66
N PHE A 19 39.88 -32.76 18.45
CA PHE A 19 39.87 -32.24 19.83
C PHE A 19 38.85 -32.98 20.69
N THR A 20 39.03 -32.94 22.01
CA THR A 20 38.24 -33.75 22.96
C THR A 20 37.25 -32.88 23.74
N VAL A 21 36.07 -33.45 24.01
CA VAL A 21 35.00 -32.83 24.79
C VAL A 21 34.52 -33.81 25.86
N GLU A 22 34.45 -33.33 27.11
CA GLU A 22 33.92 -34.10 28.23
C GLU A 22 32.46 -33.72 28.49
N ILE A 23 31.60 -34.73 28.67
CA ILE A 23 30.16 -34.54 28.91
C ILE A 23 29.62 -35.62 29.85
N LEU A 24 28.62 -35.30 30.68
CA LEU A 24 27.97 -36.28 31.55
C LEU A 24 27.09 -37.23 30.72
N LYS A 25 27.05 -38.53 31.07
CA LYS A 25 26.22 -39.55 30.37
C LYS A 25 24.72 -39.22 30.33
N THR A 26 24.26 -38.32 31.19
CA THR A 26 22.86 -37.92 31.34
C THR A 26 22.48 -36.65 30.55
N GLU A 27 23.43 -36.01 29.88
CA GLU A 27 23.17 -34.76 29.14
C GLU A 27 22.74 -34.98 27.69
N SER A 28 22.00 -34.01 27.15
CA SER A 28 21.41 -34.09 25.81
C SER A 28 22.42 -33.81 24.68
N VAL A 29 22.12 -34.30 23.48
CA VAL A 29 22.94 -34.04 22.27
C VAL A 29 22.98 -32.55 21.91
N SER A 30 21.96 -31.78 22.29
CA SER A 30 21.94 -30.31 22.15
C SER A 30 23.00 -29.62 23.01
N GLN A 31 23.23 -30.11 24.23
CA GLN A 31 24.34 -29.66 25.09
C GLN A 31 25.71 -30.02 24.51
N LEU A 32 25.83 -31.20 23.91
CA LEU A 32 27.05 -31.59 23.19
C LEU A 32 27.38 -30.63 22.03
N GLY A 33 26.37 -30.24 21.23
CA GLY A 33 26.55 -29.24 20.16
C GLY A 33 27.03 -27.88 20.66
N LYS A 34 26.53 -27.44 21.82
CA LYS A 34 26.97 -26.19 22.49
C LYS A 34 28.41 -26.29 23.00
N LEU A 35 28.79 -27.42 23.59
CA LEU A 35 30.16 -27.67 24.09
C LEU A 35 31.19 -27.77 22.94
N ILE A 36 30.80 -28.33 21.79
CA ILE A 36 31.66 -28.36 20.58
C ILE A 36 31.90 -26.94 20.04
N LYS A 37 30.87 -26.10 20.01
CA LYS A 37 30.99 -24.71 19.55
C LYS A 37 31.86 -23.86 20.49
N SER A 38 31.79 -24.07 21.80
CA SER A 38 32.60 -23.33 22.77
C SER A 38 34.09 -23.67 22.72
N LYS A 39 34.46 -24.90 22.34
CA LYS A 39 35.86 -25.31 22.12
C LYS A 39 36.47 -24.76 20.82
N LEU A 40 35.65 -24.40 19.83
CA LEU A 40 36.09 -23.85 18.55
C LEU A 40 35.43 -22.49 18.20
N PRO A 41 35.53 -21.48 19.08
CA PRO A 41 34.71 -20.27 19.02
C PRO A 41 34.99 -19.43 17.78
N ASN A 42 36.24 -19.36 17.33
CA ASN A 42 36.62 -18.62 16.12
C ASN A 42 36.20 -19.33 14.83
N ARG A 43 36.11 -20.67 14.85
CA ARG A 43 35.85 -21.48 13.64
C ARG A 43 34.36 -21.72 13.40
N LEU A 44 33.55 -21.74 14.45
CA LEU A 44 32.09 -21.93 14.39
C LEU A 44 31.32 -20.64 14.70
N LYS A 45 31.99 -19.48 14.63
CA LYS A 45 31.45 -18.15 14.96
C LYS A 45 30.14 -17.80 14.23
N ARG A 46 29.95 -18.32 13.01
CA ARG A 46 28.81 -18.02 12.13
C ARG A 46 27.80 -19.17 11.98
N VAL A 47 27.92 -20.23 12.77
CA VAL A 47 27.05 -21.43 12.69
C VAL A 47 26.38 -21.64 14.04
N ASP A 48 25.06 -21.83 14.06
CA ASP A 48 24.32 -22.12 15.30
C ASP A 48 24.59 -23.54 15.80
N ALA A 49 24.63 -23.74 17.12
CA ALA A 49 24.91 -25.06 17.71
C ALA A 49 23.81 -26.09 17.37
N SER A 50 22.57 -25.63 17.20
CA SER A 50 21.43 -26.47 16.78
C SER A 50 21.50 -26.90 15.30
N HIS A 51 22.36 -26.27 14.50
CA HIS A 51 22.57 -26.58 13.09
C HIS A 51 23.79 -27.47 12.84
N LEU A 52 24.46 -27.95 13.90
CA LEU A 52 25.54 -28.92 13.80
C LEU A 52 24.97 -30.33 13.72
N THR A 53 25.29 -31.06 12.65
CA THR A 53 24.96 -32.48 12.56
C THR A 53 26.10 -33.29 13.16
N VAL A 54 25.79 -34.08 14.18
CA VAL A 54 26.75 -34.84 14.99
C VAL A 54 26.48 -36.33 14.82
N TRP A 55 27.47 -37.05 14.31
CA TRP A 55 27.37 -38.48 14.02
C TRP A 55 28.27 -39.26 14.97
N ARG A 56 27.77 -40.36 15.54
CA ARG A 56 28.58 -41.34 16.27
C ARG A 56 29.12 -42.35 15.26
N ASP A 57 30.43 -42.56 15.21
CA ASP A 57 30.98 -43.60 14.34
C ASP A 57 30.72 -44.98 14.96
N ALA A 58 29.92 -45.79 14.28
CA ALA A 58 29.56 -47.14 14.70
C ALA A 58 30.18 -48.15 13.74
N LYS A 59 31.51 -48.34 13.78
CA LYS A 59 32.34 -49.41 13.16
C LYS A 59 31.98 -49.93 11.74
N ASN A 60 31.08 -49.32 10.96
CA ASN A 60 30.58 -49.92 9.72
C ASN A 60 29.82 -48.94 8.79
N CYS A 61 30.19 -47.65 8.73
CA CYS A 61 29.61 -46.74 7.73
C CYS A 61 30.52 -46.61 6.49
N SER A 62 30.04 -47.12 5.35
CA SER A 62 30.72 -47.22 4.05
C SER A 62 30.76 -45.88 3.28
N LEU A 63 31.36 -44.83 3.86
CA LEU A 63 31.72 -43.61 3.12
C LEU A 63 33.15 -43.71 2.57
N ARG A 64 33.26 -43.84 1.24
CA ARG A 64 34.47 -43.78 0.38
C ARG A 64 35.83 -43.97 1.08
N ARG A 65 36.34 -45.21 0.99
CA ARG A 65 37.64 -45.79 1.40
C ARG A 65 38.96 -45.05 1.03
N ARG A 66 39.01 -43.75 0.73
CA ARG A 66 40.28 -43.05 0.39
C ARG A 66 40.89 -42.17 1.50
N SER A 67 40.15 -41.75 2.53
CA SER A 67 40.69 -40.88 3.60
C SER A 67 40.88 -41.55 4.96
N LEU A 68 40.52 -42.83 5.10
CA LEU A 68 40.55 -43.58 6.38
C LEU A 68 41.75 -44.53 6.52
N ARG A 69 42.76 -44.47 5.64
CA ARG A 69 43.97 -45.31 5.74
C ARG A 69 44.95 -44.91 6.87
N PHE A 70 44.63 -43.90 7.69
CA PHE A 70 45.50 -43.40 8.75
C PHE A 70 45.18 -43.94 10.15
N PHE A 71 44.23 -44.86 10.29
CA PHE A 71 44.01 -45.55 11.57
C PHE A 71 44.98 -46.74 11.64
N GLY A 72 46.23 -46.44 12.01
CA GLY A 72 47.16 -47.44 12.51
C GLY A 72 46.49 -48.20 13.66
N GLY A 73 46.59 -49.52 13.61
CA GLY A 73 45.90 -50.40 14.53
C GLY A 73 46.47 -50.27 15.93
N GLU A 74 45.72 -49.61 16.82
CA GLU A 74 45.71 -49.92 18.24
C GLU A 74 44.27 -49.91 18.74
N VAL A 75 43.95 -50.90 19.56
CA VAL A 75 42.65 -51.15 20.17
C VAL A 75 42.37 -50.04 21.18
N LEU A 76 41.26 -49.32 21.02
CA LEU A 76 40.83 -48.30 21.98
C LEU A 76 40.11 -48.97 23.16
N GLU A 77 40.50 -48.61 24.38
CA GLU A 77 39.82 -48.98 25.63
C GLU A 77 38.40 -48.40 25.70
N ASP A 78 37.51 -49.11 26.43
CA ASP A 78 36.03 -49.03 26.40
C ASP A 78 35.38 -47.66 26.75
N GLU A 79 36.15 -46.59 26.96
CA GLU A 79 35.61 -45.29 27.38
C GLU A 79 35.85 -44.12 26.39
N GLN A 80 36.41 -44.37 25.21
CA GLN A 80 36.61 -43.33 24.19
C GLN A 80 35.69 -43.51 22.97
N VAL A 81 34.83 -42.52 22.70
CA VAL A 81 33.87 -42.53 21.58
C VAL A 81 34.24 -41.45 20.55
N HIS A 82 34.34 -41.86 19.28
CA HIS A 82 34.65 -40.96 18.16
C HIS A 82 33.38 -40.37 17.55
N VAL A 83 33.38 -39.05 17.39
CA VAL A 83 32.22 -38.27 16.96
C VAL A 83 32.58 -37.36 15.80
N LEU A 84 31.75 -37.37 14.76
CA LEU A 84 32.01 -36.70 13.50
C LEU A 84 31.03 -35.56 13.27
N VAL A 85 31.55 -34.35 13.04
CA VAL A 85 30.80 -33.10 13.03
C VAL A 85 30.78 -32.51 11.63
N GLN A 86 29.58 -32.31 11.08
CA GLN A 86 29.37 -31.72 9.76
C GLN A 86 28.80 -30.30 9.88
N VAL A 87 29.36 -29.37 9.09
CA VAL A 87 28.96 -27.96 9.05
C VAL A 87 28.21 -27.68 7.74
N PRO A 88 27.09 -26.94 7.73
CA PRO A 88 26.35 -26.63 6.51
C PRO A 88 27.18 -25.82 5.51
N THR A 89 27.31 -26.28 4.27
CA THR A 89 27.97 -25.53 3.19
C THR A 89 26.97 -24.57 2.54
N GLY A 90 27.24 -23.26 2.59
CA GLY A 90 26.46 -22.27 1.84
C GLY A 90 26.83 -22.27 0.36
N THR A 91 25.83 -22.23 -0.53
CA THR A 91 26.03 -22.04 -1.97
C THR A 91 25.45 -20.72 -2.46
N SER A 92 26.34 -19.93 -3.03
CA SER A 92 26.06 -18.88 -4.00
C SER A 92 25.54 -19.47 -5.33
N SER A 93 24.83 -18.63 -6.09
CA SER A 93 24.61 -18.63 -7.56
C SER A 93 23.81 -19.74 -8.27
N LYS A 94 22.66 -19.31 -8.85
CA LYS A 94 21.92 -19.73 -10.08
C LYS A 94 21.75 -21.23 -10.41
N VAL A 95 20.49 -21.68 -10.54
CA VAL A 95 19.81 -22.28 -11.73
C VAL A 95 18.44 -22.87 -11.30
N ASN A 96 17.41 -22.67 -12.14
CA ASN A 96 16.01 -23.08 -11.99
C ASN A 96 15.80 -24.61 -11.85
N GLN A 97 14.88 -25.03 -10.95
CA GLN A 97 13.88 -26.11 -11.14
C GLN A 97 12.93 -26.22 -9.92
N PRO A 98 11.67 -26.68 -10.07
CA PRO A 98 10.62 -26.59 -9.05
C PRO A 98 10.68 -27.77 -8.06
N VAL A 99 10.47 -27.50 -6.77
CA VAL A 99 10.40 -28.52 -5.70
C VAL A 99 8.97 -28.58 -5.16
N GLU A 100 8.36 -29.77 -5.21
CA GLU A 100 7.06 -30.10 -4.60
C GLU A 100 7.09 -29.91 -3.08
N VAL A 101 6.10 -29.22 -2.51
CA VAL A 101 5.99 -28.97 -1.06
C VAL A 101 4.92 -29.88 -0.45
N HIS A 102 5.35 -30.89 0.31
CA HIS A 102 4.52 -31.65 1.26
C HIS A 102 4.61 -31.06 2.67
N ASN A 103 3.51 -31.15 3.42
CA ASN A 103 3.28 -30.63 4.78
C ASN A 103 4.01 -31.51 5.82
N PRO A 104 5.02 -31.03 6.58
CA PRO A 104 5.69 -31.87 7.57
C PRO A 104 5.03 -31.77 8.94
N MET A 105 4.58 -32.90 9.52
CA MET A 105 4.34 -33.01 10.96
C MET A 105 5.68 -33.08 11.71
N GLN A 106 5.77 -32.48 12.90
CA GLN A 106 6.96 -32.52 13.75
C GLN A 106 6.74 -33.39 15.00
N LEU A 107 7.68 -34.31 15.26
CA LEU A 107 7.71 -35.16 16.45
C LEU A 107 8.57 -34.47 17.53
N LEU A 108 8.04 -34.33 18.75
CA LEU A 108 8.75 -33.72 19.87
C LEU A 108 8.71 -34.65 21.09
N SER A 109 9.87 -34.91 21.69
CA SER A 109 9.99 -35.64 22.96
C SER A 109 10.16 -34.66 24.11
N VAL A 110 9.28 -34.74 25.11
CA VAL A 110 9.31 -33.87 26.30
C VAL A 110 9.11 -34.73 27.55
N ILE A 111 9.95 -34.53 28.57
CA ILE A 111 9.81 -35.19 29.88
C ILE A 111 9.30 -34.15 30.89
N CYS A 112 8.05 -34.27 31.39
CA CYS A 112 7.69 -33.83 32.75
C CYS A 112 6.22 -34.11 33.14
N LEU A 113 6.03 -34.35 34.45
CA LEU A 113 4.74 -34.53 35.17
C LEU A 113 4.08 -33.18 35.48
N ILE A 114 3.26 -32.60 34.57
CA ILE A 114 2.50 -31.34 34.79
C ILE A 114 1.18 -31.33 33.99
N LEU A 115 0.14 -30.62 34.47
CA LEU A 115 -1.18 -30.41 33.81
C LEU A 115 -1.10 -29.95 32.34
N GLY A 116 -2.06 -30.40 31.51
CA GLY A 116 -2.05 -30.28 30.03
C GLY A 116 -2.04 -28.87 29.43
N THR A 117 -2.54 -27.85 30.12
CA THR A 117 -2.46 -26.44 29.67
C THR A 117 -1.03 -25.90 29.74
N LYS A 118 -0.23 -26.36 30.70
CA LYS A 118 1.16 -25.93 30.90
C LYS A 118 2.12 -26.61 29.91
N LEU A 119 1.78 -27.82 29.46
CA LEU A 119 2.50 -28.56 28.41
C LEU A 119 2.49 -27.84 27.06
N ARG A 120 1.34 -27.28 26.64
CA ARG A 120 1.22 -26.53 25.37
C ARG A 120 2.10 -25.27 25.36
N SER A 121 2.16 -24.57 26.48
CA SER A 121 3.01 -23.38 26.63
C SER A 121 4.50 -23.74 26.61
N LEU A 122 4.91 -24.84 27.27
CA LEU A 122 6.30 -25.31 27.26
C LEU A 122 6.79 -25.70 25.85
N ILE A 123 5.95 -26.38 25.06
CA ILE A 123 6.28 -26.76 23.67
C ILE A 123 6.51 -25.52 22.79
N LYS A 124 5.71 -24.46 22.97
CA LYS A 124 5.90 -23.19 22.25
C LYS A 124 7.20 -22.48 22.66
N THR A 125 7.57 -22.53 23.94
CA THR A 125 8.80 -21.89 24.44
C THR A 125 10.08 -22.60 23.97
N GLU A 126 10.06 -23.93 23.84
CA GLU A 126 11.19 -24.73 23.35
C GLU A 126 11.37 -24.63 21.82
N HIS A 127 10.28 -24.44 21.05
CA HIS A 127 10.30 -24.37 19.58
C HIS A 127 9.70 -23.06 19.02
N PRO A 128 10.27 -21.89 19.38
CA PRO A 128 9.66 -20.60 19.10
C PRO A 128 9.55 -20.31 17.60
N ASN A 129 10.53 -20.71 16.79
CA ASN A 129 10.52 -20.41 15.35
C ASN A 129 9.48 -21.21 14.55
N CYS A 130 9.06 -22.38 15.02
CA CYS A 130 8.08 -23.24 14.34
C CYS A 130 6.63 -22.97 14.78
N LEU A 131 6.44 -22.46 16.00
CA LEU A 131 5.11 -22.33 16.62
C LEU A 131 4.76 -20.89 17.05
N ASN A 132 5.59 -19.89 16.67
CA ASN A 132 5.38 -18.50 17.08
C ASN A 132 3.98 -17.97 16.72
N HIS A 133 3.51 -18.38 15.54
CA HIS A 133 2.30 -17.90 14.87
C HIS A 133 0.99 -18.57 15.35
N VAL A 134 1.05 -19.48 16.33
CA VAL A 134 -0.14 -20.18 16.88
C VAL A 134 -0.18 -20.00 18.40
N ASP A 135 -1.32 -19.57 18.95
CA ASP A 135 -1.51 -19.48 20.40
C ASP A 135 -1.46 -20.87 21.04
N ALA A 136 -0.73 -21.02 22.15
CA ALA A 136 -0.53 -22.31 22.82
C ALA A 136 -1.85 -23.07 23.11
N PRO A 137 -2.97 -22.43 23.53
CA PRO A 137 -4.25 -23.13 23.70
C PRO A 137 -4.85 -23.72 22.42
N ARG A 138 -4.43 -23.26 21.23
CA ARG A 138 -4.96 -23.69 19.92
C ARG A 138 -4.24 -24.91 19.31
N LEU A 139 -3.17 -25.38 19.93
CA LEU A 139 -2.44 -26.58 19.51
C LEU A 139 -3.24 -27.84 19.85
N THR A 140 -3.46 -28.76 18.90
CA THR A 140 -4.08 -30.06 19.20
C THR A 140 -2.98 -31.07 19.53
N VAL A 141 -3.10 -31.77 20.66
CA VAL A 141 -2.09 -32.72 21.14
C VAL A 141 -2.69 -34.11 21.18
N TRP A 142 -1.97 -35.07 20.61
CA TRP A 142 -2.39 -36.45 20.45
C TRP A 142 -1.40 -37.39 21.16
N LYS A 143 -1.92 -38.40 21.85
CA LYS A 143 -1.13 -39.51 22.39
C LYS A 143 -0.94 -40.56 21.30
N VAL A 144 0.31 -40.99 21.12
CA VAL A 144 0.69 -42.05 20.16
C VAL A 144 1.61 -43.07 20.81
N SER A 145 1.50 -44.32 20.37
CA SER A 145 2.35 -45.44 20.78
C SER A 145 3.15 -45.94 19.58
N LEU A 146 4.18 -45.18 19.18
CA LEU A 146 5.05 -45.53 18.06
C LEU A 146 6.52 -45.59 18.50
N PRO A 147 7.30 -46.60 18.07
CA PRO A 147 8.76 -46.58 18.20
C PRO A 147 9.37 -45.48 17.30
N VAL A 148 10.38 -44.76 17.81
CA VAL A 148 10.97 -43.54 17.22
C VAL A 148 11.43 -43.71 15.77
N ASP A 149 11.79 -44.93 15.37
CA ASP A 149 12.37 -45.22 14.06
C ASP A 149 11.32 -45.37 12.94
N ALA A 150 10.02 -45.41 13.26
CA ALA A 150 8.94 -45.56 12.29
C ALA A 150 8.40 -44.22 11.73
N VAL A 151 8.93 -43.07 12.16
CA VAL A 151 8.38 -41.75 11.84
C VAL A 151 9.10 -41.12 10.65
N THR A 152 8.40 -40.97 9.53
CA THR A 152 8.88 -40.24 8.33
C THR A 152 8.20 -38.87 8.20
N PRO A 153 8.77 -37.89 7.47
CA PRO A 153 8.18 -36.55 7.27
C PRO A 153 6.80 -36.52 6.59
N LYS A 154 6.27 -37.68 6.16
CA LYS A 154 5.00 -37.85 5.45
C LYS A 154 3.90 -38.54 6.29
N LEU A 155 4.13 -38.83 7.57
CA LEU A 155 3.12 -39.48 8.43
C LEU A 155 1.86 -38.61 8.56
N THR A 156 0.67 -39.21 8.43
CA THR A 156 -0.63 -38.59 8.76
C THR A 156 -1.29 -39.29 9.95
N ILE A 157 -2.34 -38.69 10.54
CA ILE A 157 -2.95 -39.24 11.76
C ILE A 157 -3.76 -40.52 11.50
N ASP A 158 -4.22 -40.71 10.26
CA ASP A 158 -4.95 -41.89 9.81
C ASP A 158 -4.03 -43.12 9.65
N ASP A 159 -2.70 -42.92 9.66
CA ASP A 159 -1.67 -43.96 9.51
C ASP A 159 -1.24 -44.59 10.86
N VAL A 160 -1.86 -44.19 11.98
CA VAL A 160 -1.40 -44.55 13.34
C VAL A 160 -2.53 -45.19 14.17
N GLU A 161 -2.50 -46.52 14.33
CA GLU A 161 -3.44 -47.27 15.17
C GLU A 161 -3.32 -46.87 16.67
N GLY A 162 -4.45 -46.60 17.32
CA GLY A 162 -4.53 -46.33 18.77
C GLY A 162 -4.36 -44.85 19.20
N CYS A 163 -4.45 -43.89 18.26
CA CYS A 163 -4.36 -42.46 18.58
C CYS A 163 -5.49 -41.95 19.47
N GLN A 164 -5.15 -41.26 20.58
CA GLN A 164 -6.14 -40.62 21.46
C GLN A 164 -5.94 -39.10 21.52
N LYS A 165 -7.02 -38.35 21.26
CA LYS A 165 -7.05 -36.88 21.37
C LYS A 165 -7.10 -36.46 22.84
N LEU A 166 -6.19 -35.57 23.27
CA LEU A 166 -6.13 -35.12 24.66
C LEU A 166 -6.99 -33.87 24.88
N GLN A 167 -7.87 -33.90 25.88
CA GLN A 167 -8.72 -32.74 26.21
C GLN A 167 -8.00 -31.75 27.14
N PRO A 168 -8.26 -30.42 27.02
CA PRO A 168 -7.49 -29.40 27.74
C PRO A 168 -7.56 -29.45 29.27
N LEU A 169 -8.58 -30.09 29.85
CA LEU A 169 -8.87 -30.09 31.29
C LEU A 169 -8.66 -31.47 31.97
N GLU A 170 -8.18 -32.48 31.23
CA GLU A 170 -7.91 -33.81 31.79
C GLU A 170 -6.59 -33.84 32.58
N LYS A 171 -6.57 -34.56 33.71
CA LYS A 171 -5.34 -34.76 34.50
C LYS A 171 -4.46 -35.81 33.81
N MET A 172 -3.16 -35.54 33.67
CA MET A 172 -2.23 -36.45 32.99
C MET A 172 -2.16 -37.84 33.65
N SER A 173 -2.34 -37.92 34.98
CA SER A 173 -2.36 -39.18 35.73
C SER A 173 -3.55 -40.08 35.45
N SER A 174 -4.65 -39.54 34.89
CA SER A 174 -5.79 -40.35 34.45
C SER A 174 -5.68 -40.81 32.99
N ILE A 175 -4.74 -40.24 32.22
CA ILE A 175 -4.51 -40.52 30.78
C ILE A 175 -3.34 -41.48 30.57
N PHE A 176 -2.33 -41.36 31.42
CA PHE A 176 -1.16 -42.23 31.50
C PHE A 176 -1.23 -42.84 32.90
N GLY A 177 -1.69 -44.10 33.02
CA GLY A 177 -1.99 -44.74 34.31
C GLY A 177 -0.85 -44.66 35.33
N GLU A 178 -1.15 -44.99 36.59
CA GLU A 178 -0.18 -44.88 37.68
C GLU A 178 1.07 -45.74 37.40
N ALA A 179 2.21 -45.05 37.36
CA ALA A 179 3.57 -45.49 37.01
C ALA A 179 3.89 -45.58 35.50
N LEU A 180 4.19 -44.43 34.89
CA LEU A 180 5.00 -44.35 33.68
C LEU A 180 6.41 -44.90 33.98
N VAL A 181 6.74 -46.06 33.41
CA VAL A 181 8.13 -46.56 33.36
C VAL A 181 8.98 -45.49 32.68
N ARG A 182 10.15 -45.16 33.25
CA ARG A 182 10.98 -43.99 32.92
C ARG A 182 11.68 -44.08 31.56
N GLU A 183 10.94 -44.33 30.49
CA GLU A 183 11.42 -44.29 29.11
C GLU A 183 10.36 -43.56 28.26
N TYR A 184 10.62 -42.26 28.07
CA TYR A 184 10.03 -41.28 27.14
C TYR A 184 8.53 -41.36 26.79
N VAL A 185 7.79 -40.26 27.03
CA VAL A 185 6.42 -40.08 26.52
C VAL A 185 6.47 -39.38 25.16
N HIS A 186 5.89 -39.98 24.13
CA HIS A 186 5.80 -39.41 22.77
C HIS A 186 4.41 -38.79 22.54
N ILE A 187 4.40 -37.53 22.07
CA ILE A 187 3.17 -36.77 21.76
C ILE A 187 3.28 -36.15 20.37
N LEU A 188 2.20 -36.23 19.60
CA LEU A 188 2.07 -35.54 18.31
C LEU A 188 1.35 -34.22 18.52
N VAL A 189 1.92 -33.14 17.98
CA VAL A 189 1.38 -31.79 18.09
C VAL A 189 0.97 -31.31 16.72
N GLN A 190 -0.32 -31.07 16.53
CA GLN A 190 -0.90 -30.59 15.29
C GLN A 190 -1.29 -29.12 15.44
N ALA A 191 -0.68 -28.26 14.62
CA ALA A 191 -1.12 -26.88 14.47
C ALA A 191 -2.47 -26.86 13.71
N PRO A 192 -3.42 -26.00 14.10
CA PRO A 192 -4.66 -25.88 13.34
C PRO A 192 -4.33 -25.43 11.93
N THR A 193 -4.88 -26.13 10.94
CA THR A 193 -4.87 -25.72 9.54
C THR A 193 -5.61 -24.39 9.44
N SER A 194 -4.88 -23.28 9.49
CA SER A 194 -5.34 -22.06 8.85
C SER A 194 -5.54 -22.42 7.38
N ILE A 195 -6.80 -22.31 6.94
CA ILE A 195 -7.31 -22.38 5.57
C ILE A 195 -6.16 -22.22 4.58
N LEU A 196 -5.57 -23.35 4.18
CA LEU A 196 -4.73 -23.40 3.01
C LEU A 196 -5.71 -23.11 1.89
N ARG A 197 -5.58 -21.91 1.31
CA ARG A 197 -5.99 -21.64 -0.06
C ARG A 197 -5.77 -22.92 -0.84
N ASP A 198 -6.82 -23.44 -1.46
CA ASP A 198 -6.70 -24.48 -2.48
C ASP A 198 -5.47 -24.16 -3.31
N LYS A 199 -4.46 -25.04 -3.25
CA LYS A 199 -3.51 -25.11 -4.34
C LYS A 199 -4.35 -25.58 -5.51
N ARG A 200 -4.90 -24.60 -6.23
CA ARG A 200 -5.24 -24.75 -7.63
C ARG A 200 -4.08 -25.53 -8.22
N THR A 201 -4.41 -26.60 -8.95
CA THR A 201 -3.64 -27.01 -10.11
C THR A 201 -2.97 -25.77 -10.70
N HIS A 202 -1.66 -25.84 -10.93
CA HIS A 202 -0.90 -24.74 -11.51
C HIS A 202 -1.49 -24.48 -12.91
N ASP A 203 -2.58 -23.73 -12.96
CA ASP A 203 -2.97 -22.95 -14.11
C ASP A 203 -1.75 -22.08 -14.35
N MET A 204 -1.22 -22.16 -15.55
CA MET A 204 -0.09 -21.35 -16.02
C MET A 204 -0.46 -19.84 -16.11
N ASN A 205 -1.48 -19.40 -15.37
CA ASN A 205 -2.12 -18.08 -15.41
C ASN A 205 -2.36 -17.45 -14.01
N ASP A 206 -1.92 -18.03 -12.88
CA ASP A 206 -2.07 -17.37 -11.56
C ASP A 206 -0.92 -16.36 -11.34
N ASP A 207 -1.00 -15.23 -12.05
CA ASP A 207 -0.17 -14.07 -11.75
C ASP A 207 -0.46 -13.62 -10.31
N GLY A 208 0.51 -13.82 -9.42
CA GLY A 208 0.41 -13.34 -8.03
C GLY A 208 0.12 -11.83 -7.96
N PRO A 209 -0.13 -11.26 -6.77
CA PRO A 209 -0.61 -9.88 -6.66
C PRO A 209 0.27 -8.89 -7.44
N PRO A 210 -0.31 -7.83 -8.02
CA PRO A 210 0.43 -6.85 -8.80
C PRO A 210 1.65 -6.32 -8.04
N PRO A 211 2.75 -5.95 -8.74
CA PRO A 211 3.95 -5.41 -8.12
C PRO A 211 3.66 -4.27 -7.13
N GLU A 212 2.68 -3.43 -7.43
CA GLU A 212 2.21 -2.29 -6.64
C GLU A 212 1.67 -2.74 -5.28
N VAL A 213 0.85 -3.80 -5.27
CA VAL A 213 0.28 -4.39 -4.04
C VAL A 213 1.37 -5.06 -3.22
N LYS A 214 2.29 -5.79 -3.86
CA LYS A 214 3.44 -6.40 -3.17
C LYS A 214 4.32 -5.35 -2.50
N ARG A 215 4.60 -4.25 -3.21
CA ARG A 215 5.40 -3.11 -2.72
C ARG A 215 4.75 -2.47 -1.50
N LEU A 216 3.44 -2.17 -1.57
CA LEU A 216 2.69 -1.63 -0.43
C LEU A 216 2.84 -2.52 0.81
N LYS A 217 2.66 -3.83 0.65
CA LYS A 217 2.79 -4.80 1.76
C LYS A 217 4.19 -4.87 2.35
N MET A 218 5.22 -4.78 1.50
CA MET A 218 6.61 -4.73 1.97
C MET A 218 6.89 -3.44 2.76
N ASP A 219 6.37 -2.32 2.29
CA ASP A 219 6.55 -1.00 2.90
C ASP A 219 5.85 -0.89 4.27
N ILE A 220 4.75 -1.62 4.49
CA ILE A 220 3.99 -1.62 5.75
C ILE A 220 4.22 -2.88 6.61
N ALA A 221 5.30 -3.62 6.39
CA ALA A 221 5.53 -4.90 7.07
C ALA A 221 5.71 -4.77 8.61
N ASP A 222 6.23 -3.63 9.06
CA ASP A 222 6.44 -3.32 10.48
C ASP A 222 5.21 -2.63 11.10
N ALA A 223 5.14 -2.61 12.44
CA ALA A 223 4.05 -1.97 13.18
C ALA A 223 3.84 -0.48 12.82
N PRO A 224 2.59 0.01 12.73
CA PRO A 224 2.30 1.42 12.45
C PRO A 224 3.01 2.40 13.38
N SER A 225 2.99 2.14 14.68
CA SER A 225 3.64 2.98 15.70
C SER A 225 5.17 3.03 15.54
N THR A 226 5.75 1.97 14.96
CA THR A 226 7.18 1.89 14.69
C THR A 226 7.53 2.60 13.38
N LEU A 227 6.76 2.37 12.32
CA LEU A 227 7.01 3.00 11.02
C LEU A 227 6.70 4.50 11.01
N ALA A 228 5.81 4.97 11.88
CA ALA A 228 5.39 6.37 11.95
C ALA A 228 6.55 7.33 12.25
N PHE A 229 7.60 6.89 12.95
CA PHE A 229 8.79 7.71 13.19
C PHE A 229 9.39 8.23 11.88
N ALA A 230 9.60 9.55 11.78
CA ALA A 230 9.99 10.21 10.53
C ALA A 230 11.19 9.57 9.81
N TYR A 231 12.20 9.09 10.55
CA TYR A 231 13.40 8.46 9.98
C TYR A 231 13.14 7.07 9.35
N ARG A 232 12.07 6.38 9.76
CA ARG A 232 11.58 5.14 9.15
C ARG A 232 10.55 5.44 8.08
N PHE A 233 9.59 6.31 8.38
CA PHE A 233 8.51 6.69 7.46
C PHE A 233 9.06 7.20 6.13
N LYS A 234 10.13 8.00 6.13
CA LYS A 234 10.78 8.49 4.89
C LYS A 234 11.28 7.38 3.94
N LYS A 235 11.45 6.15 4.42
CA LYS A 235 11.95 5.01 3.61
C LYS A 235 10.83 4.29 2.87
N ILE A 236 9.58 4.55 3.24
CA ILE A 236 8.39 3.86 2.74
C ILE A 236 7.42 4.82 2.05
N VAL A 237 7.89 6.05 1.75
CA VAL A 237 7.12 7.08 1.06
C VAL A 237 7.90 7.66 -0.13
N GLY A 238 7.18 7.94 -1.22
CA GLY A 238 7.70 8.61 -2.41
C GLY A 238 7.45 7.83 -3.71
N PRO A 239 8.11 8.23 -4.82
CA PRO A 239 7.84 7.68 -6.16
C PRO A 239 8.03 6.17 -6.32
N LYS A 240 8.88 5.56 -5.49
CA LYS A 240 9.23 4.14 -5.56
C LYS A 240 8.60 3.29 -4.45
N CYS A 241 7.74 3.88 -3.64
CA CYS A 241 7.10 3.24 -2.49
C CYS A 241 5.59 3.14 -2.71
N GLY A 242 4.92 2.32 -1.90
CA GLY A 242 3.47 2.13 -1.93
C GLY A 242 2.68 3.29 -1.34
N ILE A 243 3.32 4.30 -0.76
CA ILE A 243 2.68 5.46 -0.12
C ILE A 243 3.24 6.76 -0.71
N ALA A 244 2.36 7.71 -1.02
CA ALA A 244 2.69 9.03 -1.53
C ALA A 244 1.80 10.10 -0.88
N LEU A 245 2.46 11.01 -0.16
CA LEU A 245 1.82 12.10 0.60
C LEU A 245 2.37 13.49 0.23
N ASN A 246 2.89 13.63 -0.99
CA ASN A 246 3.58 14.83 -1.46
C ASN A 246 4.76 15.26 -0.57
N ARG A 247 5.38 14.28 0.11
CA ARG A 247 6.60 14.42 0.90
C ARG A 247 7.49 13.18 0.66
N PRO A 248 8.48 13.23 -0.25
CA PRO A 248 8.95 14.41 -0.98
C PRO A 248 7.90 14.99 -1.95
N PHE A 249 8.06 16.28 -2.29
CA PHE A 249 7.11 17.00 -3.14
C PHE A 249 7.13 16.45 -4.58
N GLU A 250 5.95 16.10 -5.08
CA GLU A 250 5.65 15.57 -6.41
C GLU A 250 4.66 16.54 -7.12
N PRO A 251 5.14 17.54 -7.88
CA PRO A 251 4.33 18.66 -8.38
C PRO A 251 3.27 18.27 -9.41
N PHE A 252 3.43 17.13 -10.09
CA PHE A 252 2.63 16.76 -11.26
C PHE A 252 1.64 15.63 -11.00
N THR A 253 1.30 15.43 -9.73
CA THR A 253 0.34 14.40 -9.34
C THR A 253 -1.10 14.85 -9.56
N ILE A 254 -2.00 13.90 -9.78
CA ILE A 254 -3.44 14.20 -9.89
C ILE A 254 -3.97 14.52 -8.48
N PRO A 255 -4.62 15.68 -8.26
CA PRO A 255 -5.20 16.05 -6.98
C PRO A 255 -6.26 15.05 -6.49
N LEU A 256 -6.33 14.79 -5.19
CA LEU A 256 -7.31 13.85 -4.62
C LEU A 256 -8.77 14.20 -4.96
N VAL A 257 -9.09 15.48 -5.05
CA VAL A 257 -10.44 15.97 -5.41
C VAL A 257 -10.88 15.53 -6.80
N LEU A 258 -9.95 15.17 -7.68
CA LEU A 258 -10.23 14.60 -9.00
C LEU A 258 -10.28 13.08 -8.99
N LEU A 259 -9.78 12.42 -7.95
CA LEU A 259 -9.80 10.95 -7.81
C LEU A 259 -11.07 10.44 -7.10
N HIS A 260 -11.70 11.25 -6.25
CA HIS A 260 -12.99 10.89 -5.65
C HIS A 260 -13.85 12.12 -5.30
N GLU A 261 -15.14 12.06 -5.60
CA GLU A 261 -16.09 13.17 -5.43
C GLU A 261 -16.21 13.67 -3.98
N ALA A 262 -16.12 12.75 -3.01
CA ALA A 262 -16.28 13.06 -1.58
C ALA A 262 -15.30 14.13 -1.09
N PHE A 263 -14.08 14.17 -1.63
CA PHE A 263 -13.08 15.17 -1.21
C PHE A 263 -13.35 16.55 -1.80
N GLY A 264 -13.87 16.61 -3.03
CA GLY A 264 -14.33 17.86 -3.62
C GLY A 264 -15.54 18.39 -2.85
N SER A 265 -16.53 17.53 -2.60
CA SER A 265 -17.73 17.89 -1.83
C SER A 265 -17.39 18.35 -0.41
N PHE A 266 -16.38 17.74 0.22
CA PHE A 266 -15.85 18.19 1.51
C PHE A 266 -15.36 19.64 1.42
N LYS A 267 -14.51 19.97 0.44
CA LYS A 267 -13.99 21.35 0.27
C LYS A 267 -15.12 22.35 -0.01
N ASP A 268 -16.06 22.01 -0.89
CA ASP A 268 -17.23 22.85 -1.18
C ASP A 268 -18.09 23.07 0.07
N ARG A 269 -18.22 22.06 0.95
CA ARG A 269 -18.97 22.22 2.21
C ARG A 269 -18.25 23.11 3.20
N CYS A 270 -16.92 23.11 3.25
CA CYS A 270 -16.15 24.00 4.11
C CYS A 270 -16.36 25.50 3.78
N GLU A 271 -16.68 25.83 2.52
CA GLU A 271 -16.92 27.22 2.09
C GLU A 271 -18.32 27.74 2.43
N ARG A 272 -19.21 26.87 2.90
CA ARG A 272 -20.59 27.24 3.28
C ARG A 272 -20.68 27.50 4.79
N PRO A 273 -21.62 28.36 5.24
CA PRO A 273 -21.81 28.62 6.67
C PRO A 273 -22.00 27.33 7.50
N PRO A 274 -21.45 27.28 8.73
CA PRO A 274 -21.60 26.12 9.61
C PRO A 274 -23.03 25.98 10.12
N SER A 275 -23.45 24.75 10.40
CA SER A 275 -24.68 24.45 11.11
C SER A 275 -24.57 24.81 12.59
N GLU A 276 -25.70 25.05 13.24
CA GLU A 276 -25.76 25.26 14.70
C GLU A 276 -25.16 24.09 15.46
N ARG A 277 -25.44 22.86 15.00
CA ARG A 277 -24.88 21.62 15.57
C ARG A 277 -23.35 21.60 15.51
N ALA A 278 -22.76 22.03 14.39
CA ALA A 278 -21.31 22.10 14.26
C ALA A 278 -20.70 23.21 15.13
N LEU A 279 -21.39 24.32 15.33
CA LEU A 279 -20.95 25.39 16.25
C LEU A 279 -20.95 24.92 17.71
N ILE A 280 -22.00 24.21 18.14
CA ILE A 280 -22.08 23.61 19.48
C ILE A 280 -20.97 22.58 19.66
N CYS A 281 -20.81 21.68 18.69
CA CYS A 281 -19.74 20.68 18.68
C CYS A 281 -18.35 21.33 18.82
N LEU A 282 -18.08 22.38 18.04
CA LEU A 282 -16.82 23.12 18.13
C LEU A 282 -16.62 23.73 19.52
N GLY A 283 -17.67 24.27 20.12
CA GLY A 283 -17.62 24.83 21.49
C GLY A 283 -17.11 23.82 22.51
N GLU A 284 -17.67 22.61 22.51
CA GLU A 284 -17.25 21.53 23.41
C GLU A 284 -15.88 20.95 23.02
N LEU A 285 -15.60 20.79 21.72
CA LEU A 285 -14.30 20.30 21.23
C LEU A 285 -13.16 21.21 21.68
N VAL A 286 -13.35 22.53 21.64
CA VAL A 286 -12.33 23.49 22.09
C VAL A 286 -12.04 23.30 23.58
N LEU A 287 -13.07 23.14 24.41
CA LEU A 287 -12.88 22.92 25.85
C LEU A 287 -12.12 21.62 26.12
N ALA A 288 -12.51 20.52 25.47
CA ALA A 288 -11.88 19.22 25.67
C ALA A 288 -10.45 19.14 25.09
N ALA A 289 -10.20 19.79 23.94
CA ALA A 289 -8.88 19.77 23.30
C ALA A 289 -7.87 20.68 24.00
N CYS A 290 -8.32 21.78 24.61
CA CYS A 290 -7.47 22.70 25.38
C CYS A 290 -7.28 22.27 26.85
N GLU A 291 -7.97 21.24 27.31
CA GLU A 291 -7.77 20.67 28.64
C GLU A 291 -6.44 19.91 28.75
N TRP A 292 -5.79 19.99 29.90
CA TRP A 292 -4.57 19.26 30.22
C TRP A 292 -4.89 17.83 30.64
N HIS A 293 -4.79 16.89 29.70
CA HIS A 293 -5.04 15.47 29.97
C HIS A 293 -3.79 14.77 30.50
N GLY A 294 -3.92 14.06 31.62
CA GLY A 294 -2.84 13.23 32.17
C GLY A 294 -2.47 12.03 31.30
N TYR A 295 -3.39 11.56 30.44
CA TYR A 295 -3.20 10.37 29.59
C TYR A 295 -3.85 10.56 28.21
N GLU A 296 -3.19 10.01 27.18
CA GLU A 296 -3.67 10.03 25.77
C GLU A 296 -5.07 9.44 25.62
N VAL A 297 -5.36 8.36 26.37
CA VAL A 297 -6.67 7.69 26.34
C VAL A 297 -7.79 8.59 26.85
N SER A 298 -7.54 9.41 27.88
CA SER A 298 -8.53 10.33 28.44
C SER A 298 -8.92 11.40 27.41
N ARG A 299 -7.93 12.04 26.78
CA ARG A 299 -8.14 13.03 25.72
C ARG A 299 -8.89 12.42 24.53
N ARG A 300 -8.47 11.23 24.10
CA ARG A 300 -9.08 10.49 23.00
C ARG A 300 -10.57 10.24 23.24
N THR A 301 -10.90 9.73 24.43
CA THR A 301 -12.28 9.40 24.84
C THR A 301 -13.17 10.64 24.91
N ALA A 302 -12.64 11.76 25.44
CA ALA A 302 -13.38 13.01 25.52
C ALA A 302 -13.77 13.54 24.13
N ILE A 303 -12.80 13.62 23.22
CA ILE A 303 -13.03 14.06 21.83
C ILE A 303 -13.97 13.10 21.09
N GLU A 304 -13.79 11.79 21.26
CA GLU A 304 -14.66 10.77 20.65
C GLU A 304 -16.13 10.95 21.08
N SER A 305 -16.36 11.18 22.38
CA SER A 305 -17.70 11.37 22.94
C SER A 305 -18.39 12.61 22.36
N ILE A 306 -17.67 13.71 22.20
CA ILE A 306 -18.21 14.97 21.64
C ILE A 306 -18.60 14.77 20.17
N LEU A 307 -17.72 14.15 19.37
CA LEU A 307 -18.01 13.86 17.96
C LEU A 307 -19.18 12.89 17.80
N ALA A 308 -19.29 11.89 18.67
CA ALA A 308 -20.40 10.96 18.68
C ALA A 308 -21.73 11.67 19.01
N ASN A 309 -21.76 12.46 20.08
CA ASN A 309 -22.98 13.11 20.57
C ASN A 309 -23.51 14.18 19.62
N HIS A 310 -22.63 15.03 19.10
CA HIS A 310 -23.06 16.17 18.28
C HIS A 310 -23.11 15.84 16.80
N MET A 311 -22.12 15.10 16.29
CA MET A 311 -22.00 14.85 14.86
C MET A 311 -22.49 13.46 14.45
N GLY A 312 -22.83 12.59 15.41
CA GLY A 312 -23.16 11.19 15.15
C GLY A 312 -21.96 10.42 14.60
N LEU A 313 -20.73 10.89 14.89
CA LEU A 313 -19.50 10.32 14.35
C LEU A 313 -18.83 9.46 15.42
N GLN A 314 -19.04 8.14 15.33
CA GLN A 314 -18.53 7.19 16.32
C GLN A 314 -17.22 6.57 15.84
N PHE A 315 -16.12 6.96 16.48
CA PHE A 315 -14.79 6.42 16.21
C PHE A 315 -14.46 5.35 17.25
N HIS A 316 -14.46 4.08 16.87
CA HIS A 316 -14.17 3.00 17.82
C HIS A 316 -12.73 2.54 17.68
N GLU A 317 -12.08 2.25 18.80
CA GLU A 317 -10.83 1.52 18.81
C GLU A 317 -11.06 0.11 18.26
N GLN A 318 -10.31 -0.25 17.23
CA GLN A 318 -10.44 -1.56 16.61
C GLN A 318 -9.07 -2.18 16.38
N LYS A 319 -8.97 -3.48 16.67
CA LYS A 319 -7.82 -4.28 16.24
C LYS A 319 -7.82 -4.36 14.72
N ILE A 320 -6.75 -3.92 14.09
CA ILE A 320 -6.62 -4.00 12.63
C ILE A 320 -6.62 -5.48 12.23
N PRO A 321 -7.50 -5.93 11.31
CA PRO A 321 -7.52 -7.31 10.88
C PRO A 321 -6.13 -7.76 10.41
N GLY A 322 -5.70 -8.96 10.81
CA GLY A 322 -4.39 -9.48 10.42
C GLY A 322 -3.17 -8.84 11.12
N ALA A 323 -3.36 -7.89 12.04
CA ALA A 323 -2.28 -7.27 12.83
C ALA A 323 -2.51 -7.41 14.35
N GLU A 324 -1.48 -7.17 15.15
CA GLU A 324 -1.55 -7.20 16.62
C GLU A 324 -1.91 -5.84 17.26
N TYR A 325 -2.10 -4.81 16.45
CA TYR A 325 -2.21 -3.42 16.90
C TYR A 325 -3.62 -2.85 16.74
N PHE A 326 -3.91 -1.82 17.53
CA PHE A 326 -5.19 -1.10 17.54
C PHE A 326 -5.05 0.27 16.88
N THR A 327 -6.15 0.73 16.27
CA THR A 327 -6.31 2.09 15.77
C THR A 327 -6.58 3.06 16.92
N ASP A 328 -6.30 4.35 16.72
CA ASP A 328 -6.70 5.39 17.69
C ASP A 328 -8.20 5.75 17.56
N GLY A 329 -8.94 5.03 16.71
CA GLY A 329 -10.36 5.22 16.40
C GLY A 329 -10.63 5.13 14.90
N ASN A 330 -11.63 4.36 14.49
CA ASN A 330 -12.11 4.34 13.12
C ASN A 330 -13.61 4.10 13.04
N PHE A 331 -14.21 4.45 11.90
CA PHE A 331 -15.59 4.12 11.59
C PHE A 331 -15.77 2.61 11.39
N ALA A 332 -17.01 2.15 11.58
CA ALA A 332 -17.41 0.80 11.25
C ALA A 332 -17.00 0.41 9.82
N ILE A 333 -16.47 -0.81 9.68
CA ILE A 333 -15.91 -1.29 8.44
C ILE A 333 -16.99 -2.04 7.66
N THR A 334 -17.50 -1.44 6.59
CA THR A 334 -18.27 -2.16 5.55
C THR A 334 -17.29 -2.81 4.56
N ILE A 335 -16.38 -2.00 4.00
CA ILE A 335 -15.30 -2.43 3.11
C ILE A 335 -13.98 -1.88 3.64
N MET A 336 -13.92 -0.55 3.79
CA MET A 336 -12.88 0.22 4.47
C MET A 336 -13.55 1.16 5.47
N PRO A 337 -12.85 1.68 6.49
CA PRO A 337 -13.39 2.76 7.31
C PRO A 337 -13.57 4.05 6.49
N ALA A 338 -14.75 4.67 6.55
CA ALA A 338 -14.98 5.96 5.91
C ALA A 338 -14.17 7.11 6.52
N ALA A 339 -13.84 7.01 7.81
CA ALA A 339 -12.83 7.84 8.44
C ALA A 339 -12.00 7.07 9.46
N ILE A 340 -10.74 7.49 9.61
CA ILE A 340 -9.76 6.93 10.54
C ILE A 340 -9.14 8.09 11.31
N ARG A 341 -9.03 7.95 12.62
CA ARG A 341 -8.45 8.94 13.53
C ARG A 341 -7.02 8.53 13.91
N GLY A 342 -6.11 9.50 13.90
CA GLY A 342 -4.77 9.39 14.47
C GLY A 342 -4.60 10.40 15.61
N CYS A 343 -4.25 9.90 16.79
CA CYS A 343 -4.05 10.72 17.98
C CYS A 343 -2.75 10.26 18.66
N LYS A 344 -1.84 11.20 18.97
CA LYS A 344 -0.57 10.87 19.64
C LYS A 344 -0.15 11.86 20.72
N LYS A 345 0.37 11.31 21.81
CA LYS A 345 1.25 11.93 22.82
C LYS A 345 0.76 13.24 23.43
N ASN A 346 -0.56 13.42 23.53
CA ASN A 346 -1.24 14.61 24.04
C ASN A 346 -0.96 15.93 23.33
N GLU A 347 0.27 16.24 22.90
CA GLU A 347 0.64 17.54 22.32
C GLU A 347 1.39 17.44 20.98
N HIS A 348 2.35 16.51 20.84
CA HIS A 348 3.21 16.41 19.65
C HIS A 348 3.50 14.95 19.29
N GLY A 349 3.32 14.57 18.02
CA GLY A 349 3.66 13.22 17.58
C GLY A 349 3.48 12.98 16.08
N GLU A 350 3.77 11.76 15.66
CA GLU A 350 3.68 11.31 14.27
C GLU A 350 2.26 10.84 13.88
N ALA A 351 1.23 11.51 14.41
CA ALA A 351 -0.18 11.11 14.26
C ALA A 351 -0.60 10.98 12.79
N LEU A 352 -0.17 11.91 11.92
CA LEU A 352 -0.41 11.83 10.48
C LEU A 352 0.22 10.57 9.85
N ASN A 353 1.49 10.31 10.14
CA ASN A 353 2.18 9.14 9.56
C ASN A 353 1.52 7.84 10.02
N GLN A 354 1.10 7.79 11.30
CA GLN A 354 0.46 6.62 11.87
C GLN A 354 -0.93 6.36 11.30
N VAL A 355 -1.77 7.39 11.13
CA VAL A 355 -3.10 7.24 10.53
C VAL A 355 -3.03 6.82 9.06
N ILE A 356 -2.01 7.28 8.32
CA ILE A 356 -1.73 6.80 6.96
C ILE A 356 -1.39 5.31 6.95
N LEU A 357 -0.60 4.85 7.93
CA LEU A 357 -0.27 3.43 8.06
C LEU A 357 -1.50 2.59 8.43
N TYR A 358 -2.38 3.09 9.30
CA TYR A 358 -3.66 2.44 9.58
C TYR A 358 -4.50 2.26 8.32
N TYR A 359 -4.64 3.32 7.52
CA TYR A 359 -5.30 3.25 6.21
C TYR A 359 -4.64 2.20 5.31
N ALA A 360 -3.31 2.20 5.20
CA ALA A 360 -2.58 1.27 4.35
C ALA A 360 -2.76 -0.20 4.76
N HIS A 361 -2.83 -0.49 6.07
CA HIS A 361 -3.13 -1.85 6.55
C HIS A 361 -4.58 -2.26 6.27
N PHE A 362 -5.56 -1.38 6.49
CA PHE A 362 -6.95 -1.68 6.09
C PHE A 362 -7.03 -1.97 4.59
N LEU A 363 -6.36 -1.17 3.77
CA LEU A 363 -6.29 -1.39 2.32
C LEU A 363 -5.66 -2.74 1.99
N SER A 364 -4.51 -3.07 2.60
CA SER A 364 -3.86 -4.37 2.39
C SER A 364 -4.78 -5.55 2.68
N ASN A 365 -5.60 -5.45 3.73
CA ASN A 365 -6.57 -6.50 4.08
C ASN A 365 -7.66 -6.64 3.02
N VAL A 366 -8.19 -5.53 2.51
CA VAL A 366 -9.23 -5.55 1.47
C VAL A 366 -8.67 -6.05 0.13
N LEU A 367 -7.40 -5.78 -0.17
CA LEU A 367 -6.70 -6.33 -1.33
C LEU A 367 -6.42 -7.84 -1.22
N ASP A 368 -6.50 -8.41 -0.01
CA ASP A 368 -6.41 -9.86 0.26
C ASP A 368 -7.78 -10.53 0.46
N ASP A 369 -8.88 -9.77 0.40
CA ASP A 369 -10.24 -10.25 0.65
C ASP A 369 -10.63 -11.34 -0.37
N PHE A 370 -11.16 -12.45 0.14
CA PHE A 370 -11.62 -13.60 -0.65
C PHE A 370 -12.83 -13.26 -1.54
N ARG A 371 -13.56 -12.18 -1.23
CA ARG A 371 -14.65 -11.64 -2.06
C ARG A 371 -14.14 -10.89 -3.28
N HIS A 372 -12.82 -10.65 -3.38
CA HIS A 372 -12.18 -9.98 -4.51
C HIS A 372 -12.78 -8.60 -4.84
N ILE A 373 -13.20 -7.85 -3.80
CA ILE A 373 -13.80 -6.50 -3.91
C ILE A 373 -12.87 -5.50 -4.62
N TYR A 374 -11.56 -5.77 -4.65
CA TYR A 374 -10.60 -4.99 -5.42
C TYR A 374 -10.85 -4.98 -6.93
N ASN A 375 -11.68 -5.89 -7.44
CA ASN A 375 -12.19 -5.91 -8.81
C ASN A 375 -13.52 -5.15 -9.00
N LEU A 376 -13.93 -4.35 -8.01
CA LEU A 376 -15.03 -3.39 -8.14
C LEU A 376 -14.50 -1.96 -8.24
N ASN A 377 -15.28 -1.09 -8.90
CA ASN A 377 -14.94 0.31 -9.13
C ASN A 377 -15.01 1.13 -7.83
N THR A 378 -13.96 1.07 -7.02
CA THR A 378 -13.80 1.82 -5.77
C THR A 378 -12.35 2.18 -5.57
N ARG A 379 -11.99 3.45 -5.35
CA ARG A 379 -10.61 3.85 -5.02
C ARG A 379 -10.31 3.77 -3.52
N PHE A 380 -11.17 3.09 -2.75
CA PHE A 380 -11.04 2.95 -1.29
C PHE A 380 -10.89 4.29 -0.54
N PRO A 381 -11.72 5.31 -0.81
CA PRO A 381 -11.59 6.63 -0.18
C PRO A 381 -11.77 6.59 1.35
N SER A 382 -10.98 7.35 2.09
CA SER A 382 -11.16 7.56 3.53
C SER A 382 -10.77 8.98 3.93
N ILE A 383 -11.43 9.53 4.94
CA ILE A 383 -11.00 10.77 5.61
C ILE A 383 -10.08 10.41 6.77
N LEU A 384 -8.86 10.94 6.77
CA LEU A 384 -7.93 10.80 7.88
C LEU A 384 -8.04 12.05 8.77
N MET A 385 -8.50 11.85 9.99
CA MET A 385 -8.55 12.89 11.01
C MET A 385 -7.30 12.80 11.88
N VAL A 386 -6.62 13.93 12.07
CA VAL A 386 -5.43 14.04 12.92
C VAL A 386 -5.72 15.05 14.02
N ASP A 387 -5.50 14.65 15.27
CA ASP A 387 -5.58 15.53 16.42
C ASP A 387 -4.35 15.40 17.34
N MET A 388 -3.72 16.54 17.64
CA MET A 388 -2.47 16.65 18.41
C MET A 388 -2.54 17.88 19.31
N GLY A 389 -2.74 17.71 20.62
CA GLY A 389 -2.98 18.84 21.52
C GLY A 389 -4.20 19.64 21.10
N VAL A 390 -3.99 20.92 20.85
CA VAL A 390 -5.02 21.84 20.34
C VAL A 390 -5.19 21.79 18.83
N TYR A 391 -4.33 21.05 18.11
CA TYR A 391 -4.34 21.04 16.66
C TYR A 391 -5.25 19.96 16.08
N PHE A 392 -6.04 20.31 15.07
CA PHE A 392 -6.95 19.43 14.33
C PHE A 392 -6.74 19.58 12.82
N GLY A 393 -6.67 18.48 12.09
CA GLY A 393 -6.50 18.51 10.63
C GLY A 393 -7.16 17.32 9.94
N PHE A 394 -7.55 17.54 8.68
CA PHE A 394 -8.21 16.53 7.86
C PHE A 394 -7.47 16.31 6.55
N TYR A 395 -7.29 15.04 6.21
CA TYR A 395 -6.64 14.59 4.98
C TYR A 395 -7.57 13.61 4.26
N GLY A 396 -7.45 13.53 2.94
CA GLY A 396 -8.07 12.46 2.16
C GLY A 396 -7.05 11.35 1.93
N ALA A 397 -7.52 10.12 1.78
CA ALA A 397 -6.71 8.98 1.36
C ALA A 397 -7.44 8.14 0.31
N VAL A 398 -6.73 7.71 -0.73
CA VAL A 398 -7.22 6.75 -1.75
C VAL A 398 -6.13 5.79 -2.19
N TRP A 399 -6.53 4.68 -2.81
CA TRP A 399 -5.67 3.84 -3.64
C TRP A 399 -5.86 4.22 -5.11
N ASP A 400 -4.81 4.74 -5.74
CA ASP A 400 -4.84 5.15 -7.15
C ASP A 400 -4.53 4.00 -8.13
N GLY A 401 -4.51 2.75 -7.66
CA GLY A 401 -4.09 1.59 -8.45
C GLY A 401 -2.60 1.29 -8.33
N THR A 402 -1.79 2.27 -7.93
CA THR A 402 -0.33 2.13 -7.81
C THR A 402 0.19 2.40 -6.41
N ARG A 403 -0.36 3.41 -5.74
CA ARG A 403 0.08 3.93 -4.44
C ARG A 403 -1.11 4.40 -3.62
N VAL A 404 -0.94 4.39 -2.31
CA VAL A 404 -1.76 5.14 -1.37
C VAL A 404 -1.46 6.61 -1.56
N ARG A 405 -2.46 7.39 -1.96
CA ARG A 405 -2.38 8.85 -2.15
C ARG A 405 -3.02 9.56 -0.98
N VAL A 406 -2.29 10.49 -0.38
CA VAL A 406 -2.76 11.27 0.79
C VAL A 406 -2.48 12.74 0.57
N GLU A 407 -3.49 13.59 0.72
CA GLU A 407 -3.37 15.05 0.58
C GLU A 407 -4.21 15.77 1.64
N PRO A 408 -3.77 16.94 2.13
CA PRO A 408 -4.55 17.74 3.07
C PRO A 408 -5.84 18.25 2.41
N LEU A 409 -6.96 18.11 3.11
CA LEU A 409 -8.25 18.69 2.72
C LEU A 409 -8.43 20.08 3.35
N THR A 410 -7.85 20.30 4.52
CA THR A 410 -7.86 21.58 5.24
C THR A 410 -6.45 21.97 5.70
N PRO A 411 -6.23 23.24 6.06
CA PRO A 411 -5.14 23.60 6.96
C PRO A 411 -5.25 22.85 8.30
N LEU A 412 -4.16 22.83 9.06
CA LEU A 412 -4.18 22.41 10.46
C LEU A 412 -4.77 23.55 11.29
N PHE A 413 -5.92 23.30 11.92
CA PHE A 413 -6.61 24.25 12.78
C PHE A 413 -6.03 24.22 14.19
N ASP A 414 -5.87 25.39 14.80
CA ASP A 414 -5.52 25.53 16.22
C ASP A 414 -6.78 25.87 17.02
N LEU A 415 -7.29 24.92 17.80
CA LEU A 415 -8.50 25.08 18.61
C LEU A 415 -8.33 26.09 19.76
N SER A 416 -7.09 26.48 20.10
CA SER A 416 -6.84 27.56 21.07
C SER A 416 -7.08 28.97 20.50
N THR A 417 -7.35 29.07 19.19
CA THR A 417 -7.65 30.33 18.50
C THR A 417 -8.71 31.14 19.24
N HIS A 418 -8.46 32.44 19.44
CA HIS A 418 -9.30 33.32 20.25
C HIS A 418 -10.78 33.34 19.79
N LEU A 419 -11.72 33.48 20.74
CA LEU A 419 -13.17 33.43 20.46
C LEU A 419 -13.67 34.52 19.50
N ARG A 420 -12.95 35.66 19.43
CA ARG A 420 -13.28 36.77 18.51
C ARG A 420 -12.78 36.58 17.08
N GLU A 421 -11.97 35.55 16.81
CA GLU A 421 -11.57 35.19 15.45
C GLU A 421 -12.69 34.41 14.75
N ILE A 422 -13.80 35.12 14.49
CA ILE A 422 -15.07 34.54 14.04
C ILE A 422 -14.88 33.77 12.72
N ASN A 423 -14.11 34.31 11.77
CA ASN A 423 -13.88 33.65 10.48
C ASN A 423 -13.19 32.29 10.64
N THR A 424 -12.16 32.22 11.47
CA THR A 424 -11.43 30.99 11.74
C THR A 424 -12.31 29.97 12.49
N ARG A 425 -13.08 30.44 13.48
CA ARG A 425 -14.04 29.60 14.20
C ARG A 425 -15.15 29.06 13.30
N PHE A 426 -15.65 29.88 12.37
CA PHE A 426 -16.64 29.46 11.38
C PHE A 426 -16.06 28.42 10.42
N ALA A 427 -14.83 28.61 9.97
CA ALA A 427 -14.14 27.63 9.11
C ALA A 427 -13.93 26.28 9.84
N MET A 428 -13.56 26.29 11.13
CA MET A 428 -13.46 25.08 11.94
C MET A 428 -14.81 24.35 12.04
N ALA A 429 -15.88 25.07 12.37
CA ALA A 429 -17.22 24.48 12.47
C ALA A 429 -17.72 23.96 11.10
N ALA A 430 -17.52 24.73 10.02
CA ALA A 430 -17.93 24.31 8.68
C ALA A 430 -17.20 23.04 8.24
N THR A 431 -15.96 22.86 8.69
CA THR A 431 -15.18 21.63 8.48
C THR A 431 -15.78 20.42 9.20
N LEU A 432 -16.37 20.58 10.39
CA LEU A 432 -17.06 19.48 11.07
C LEU A 432 -18.29 19.02 10.29
N ASP A 433 -19.07 19.94 9.72
CA ASP A 433 -20.16 19.58 8.81
C ASP A 433 -19.63 18.87 7.56
N ALA A 434 -18.55 19.38 6.97
CA ALA A 434 -17.90 18.76 5.81
C ALA A 434 -17.44 17.33 6.10
N LEU A 435 -16.85 17.09 7.27
CA LEU A 435 -16.46 15.75 7.75
C LEU A 435 -17.68 14.83 7.78
N ARG A 436 -18.79 15.27 8.36
CA ARG A 436 -20.01 14.45 8.42
C ARG A 436 -20.51 14.08 7.04
N VAL A 437 -20.65 15.07 6.16
CA VAL A 437 -21.16 14.87 4.79
C VAL A 437 -20.25 13.92 4.00
N ALA A 438 -18.93 14.09 4.10
CA ALA A 438 -17.98 13.23 3.41
C ALA A 438 -18.01 11.79 3.93
N VAL A 439 -18.10 11.59 5.26
CA VAL A 439 -18.23 10.26 5.86
C VAL A 439 -19.51 9.57 5.42
N ASP A 440 -20.64 10.27 5.41
CA ASP A 440 -21.91 9.72 4.94
C ASP A 440 -21.84 9.33 3.45
N SER A 441 -21.24 10.18 2.60
CA SER A 441 -21.00 9.91 1.18
C SER A 441 -20.11 8.68 0.96
N ILE A 442 -18.99 8.57 1.68
CA ILE A 442 -18.08 7.42 1.56
C ILE A 442 -18.75 6.12 2.06
N ASN A 443 -19.52 6.18 3.14
CA ASN A 443 -20.28 5.02 3.62
C ASN A 443 -21.34 4.58 2.59
N ALA A 444 -22.05 5.52 1.97
CA ALA A 444 -23.00 5.21 0.91
C ALA A 444 -22.31 4.52 -0.28
N HIS A 445 -21.12 5.01 -0.68
CA HIS A 445 -20.29 4.35 -1.69
C HIS A 445 -19.93 2.92 -1.29
N TYR A 446 -19.45 2.68 -0.07
CA TYR A 446 -19.12 1.32 0.38
C TYR A 446 -20.32 0.39 0.48
N ASN A 447 -21.48 0.90 0.87
CA ASN A 447 -22.72 0.11 0.86
C ASN A 447 -23.11 -0.30 -0.58
N LEU A 448 -22.93 0.58 -1.56
CA LEU A 448 -23.14 0.25 -2.97
C LEU A 448 -22.17 -0.82 -3.46
N ILE A 449 -20.89 -0.72 -3.10
CA ILE A 449 -19.86 -1.71 -3.44
C ILE A 449 -20.18 -3.06 -2.78
N GLU A 450 -20.59 -3.06 -1.52
CA GLU A 450 -20.97 -4.28 -0.81
C GLU A 450 -22.21 -4.93 -1.45
N ALA A 451 -23.22 -4.14 -1.82
CA ALA A 451 -24.39 -4.63 -2.53
C ALA A 451 -24.02 -5.25 -3.90
N LYS A 452 -23.12 -4.61 -4.65
CA LYS A 452 -22.59 -5.16 -5.92
C LYS A 452 -21.83 -6.46 -5.71
N ALA A 453 -21.00 -6.55 -4.67
CA ALA A 453 -20.28 -7.77 -4.31
C ALA A 453 -21.24 -8.91 -3.92
N LYS A 454 -22.34 -8.60 -3.21
CA LYS A 454 -23.39 -9.58 -2.87
C LYS A 454 -24.16 -10.03 -4.10
N ALA A 455 -24.42 -9.13 -5.06
CA ALA A 455 -25.10 -9.45 -6.31
C ALA A 455 -24.24 -10.27 -7.29
N ASN A 456 -22.91 -10.12 -7.24
CA ASN A 456 -21.94 -10.89 -8.02
C ASN A 456 -21.06 -11.77 -7.11
N PRO A 457 -21.54 -12.95 -6.68
CA PRO A 457 -20.82 -13.80 -5.74
C PRO A 457 -19.53 -14.42 -6.29
N ILE A 458 -19.31 -14.37 -7.61
CA ILE A 458 -18.11 -14.89 -8.26
C ILE A 458 -17.39 -13.73 -8.95
N LEU A 459 -16.67 -12.93 -8.17
CA LEU A 459 -15.72 -11.96 -8.73
C LEU A 459 -14.42 -12.68 -9.14
N PRO A 460 -13.77 -12.29 -10.26
CA PRO A 460 -12.51 -12.88 -10.65
C PRO A 460 -11.46 -12.77 -9.55
N LYS A 461 -10.66 -13.82 -9.34
CA LYS A 461 -9.52 -13.78 -8.41
C LYS A 461 -8.38 -12.90 -8.96
N ALA A 462 -8.15 -13.01 -10.27
CA ALA A 462 -7.12 -12.23 -10.96
C ALA A 462 -7.46 -10.74 -10.87
N TYR A 463 -6.44 -9.90 -10.68
CA TYR A 463 -6.62 -8.45 -10.67
C TYR A 463 -7.00 -7.98 -12.07
N ASP A 464 -8.04 -7.17 -12.18
CA ASP A 464 -8.40 -6.51 -13.42
C ASP A 464 -7.38 -5.38 -13.71
N PRO A 465 -6.51 -5.52 -14.74
CA PRO A 465 -5.47 -4.54 -15.03
C PRO A 465 -6.04 -3.20 -15.53
N ASP A 466 -7.15 -3.24 -16.27
CA ASP A 466 -7.80 -2.04 -16.79
C ASP A 466 -8.43 -1.25 -15.64
N LEU A 467 -9.04 -1.95 -14.69
CA LEU A 467 -9.54 -1.32 -13.46
C LEU A 467 -8.40 -0.76 -12.60
N GLN A 468 -7.28 -1.47 -12.46
CA GLN A 468 -6.13 -0.94 -11.71
C GLN A 468 -5.60 0.34 -12.36
N LYS A 469 -5.47 0.36 -13.68
CA LYS A 469 -5.08 1.55 -14.44
C LYS A 469 -6.11 2.67 -14.31
N ALA A 470 -7.41 2.34 -14.38
CA ALA A 470 -8.51 3.31 -14.30
C ALA A 470 -8.52 4.09 -12.97
N ARG A 471 -8.10 3.48 -11.87
CA ARG A 471 -8.00 4.14 -10.55
C ARG A 471 -7.05 5.34 -10.56
N GLY A 472 -6.05 5.32 -11.43
CA GLY A 472 -5.08 6.38 -11.61
C GLY A 472 -5.57 7.55 -12.47
N TYR A 473 -6.81 7.50 -12.96
CA TYR A 473 -7.45 8.59 -13.72
C TYR A 473 -8.52 9.31 -12.91
N PRO A 474 -8.93 10.53 -13.33
CA PRO A 474 -10.03 11.23 -12.70
C PRO A 474 -11.32 10.40 -12.65
N PHE A 475 -12.14 10.61 -11.63
CA PHE A 475 -13.41 9.88 -11.47
C PHE A 475 -14.47 10.30 -12.49
N LEU A 476 -14.31 11.44 -13.16
CA LEU A 476 -15.21 11.91 -14.21
C LEU A 476 -15.10 10.98 -15.43
N THR A 477 -16.17 10.21 -15.68
CA THR A 477 -16.27 9.22 -16.77
C THR A 477 -17.59 9.31 -17.54
N SER A 478 -18.37 10.36 -17.34
CA SER A 478 -19.57 10.66 -18.12
C SER A 478 -19.87 12.15 -18.17
N TYR A 479 -20.66 12.55 -19.16
CA TYR A 479 -21.22 13.88 -19.28
C TYR A 479 -22.57 13.82 -20.00
N LYS A 480 -23.41 14.84 -19.81
CA LYS A 480 -24.62 15.02 -20.60
C LYS A 480 -24.30 15.80 -21.87
N ASP A 481 -24.67 15.27 -23.04
CA ASP A 481 -24.53 15.98 -24.30
C ASP A 481 -25.37 17.27 -24.28
N LYS A 482 -24.86 18.32 -24.91
CA LYS A 482 -25.52 19.63 -24.97
C LYS A 482 -26.74 19.62 -25.88
N ASP A 483 -26.75 18.73 -26.87
CA ASP A 483 -27.75 18.76 -27.93
C ASP A 483 -29.04 17.99 -27.56
N ASP A 484 -28.95 16.89 -26.80
CA ASP A 484 -30.08 16.00 -26.49
C ASP A 484 -30.18 15.57 -25.01
N GLU A 485 -29.31 16.09 -24.14
CA GLU A 485 -29.17 15.72 -22.72
C GLU A 485 -28.88 14.23 -22.45
N GLN A 486 -28.51 13.46 -23.48
CA GLN A 486 -28.13 12.06 -23.31
C GLN A 486 -26.86 11.95 -22.46
N GLU A 487 -26.86 11.02 -21.50
CA GLU A 487 -25.64 10.71 -20.74
C GLU A 487 -24.68 9.88 -21.61
N ILE A 488 -23.54 10.46 -21.95
CA ILE A 488 -22.45 9.84 -22.69
C ILE A 488 -21.39 9.37 -21.68
N HIS A 489 -21.09 8.08 -21.70
CA HIS A 489 -20.04 7.47 -20.88
C HIS A 489 -18.74 7.33 -21.68
N PHE A 490 -17.61 7.53 -21.02
CA PHE A 490 -16.28 7.38 -21.62
C PHE A 490 -15.30 6.75 -20.64
N MET A 491 -14.22 6.18 -21.17
CA MET A 491 -13.13 5.58 -20.40
C MET A 491 -11.80 6.25 -20.74
N HIS A 492 -11.08 6.70 -19.71
CA HIS A 492 -9.72 7.23 -19.85
C HIS A 492 -8.77 6.13 -20.30
N SER A 493 -7.95 6.41 -21.32
CA SER A 493 -6.98 5.48 -21.88
C SER A 493 -5.54 5.86 -21.55
N GLU A 494 -5.24 7.17 -21.50
CA GLU A 494 -3.89 7.70 -21.35
C GLU A 494 -3.89 9.11 -20.77
N ARG A 495 -2.85 9.46 -20.00
CA ARG A 495 -2.53 10.86 -19.66
C ARG A 495 -1.47 11.34 -20.64
N LEU A 496 -1.83 12.28 -21.53
CA LEU A 496 -0.99 12.66 -22.67
C LEU A 496 0.33 13.33 -22.27
N HIS A 497 0.30 14.05 -21.15
CA HIS A 497 1.46 14.77 -20.62
C HIS A 497 1.57 14.51 -19.12
N ALA A 498 2.73 14.04 -18.65
CA ALA A 498 2.94 13.68 -17.25
C ALA A 498 2.79 14.88 -16.31
N GLU A 499 3.04 16.09 -16.81
CA GLU A 499 2.98 17.37 -16.09
C GLU A 499 1.62 18.07 -16.17
N LYS A 500 0.74 17.69 -17.11
CA LYS A 500 -0.57 18.34 -17.32
C LYS A 500 -1.73 17.42 -16.99
N LEU A 501 -2.91 17.98 -16.67
CA LEU A 501 -4.13 17.21 -16.41
C LEU A 501 -4.93 16.98 -17.70
N ILE A 502 -4.27 16.43 -18.72
CA ILE A 502 -4.87 16.15 -20.03
C ILE A 502 -4.93 14.64 -20.22
N PHE A 503 -6.13 14.14 -20.46
CA PHE A 503 -6.41 12.72 -20.56
C PHE A 503 -7.10 12.41 -21.89
N ARG A 504 -6.59 11.40 -22.60
CA ARG A 504 -7.29 10.80 -23.74
C ARG A 504 -8.33 9.84 -23.20
N ALA A 505 -9.51 9.84 -23.82
CA ALA A 505 -10.59 8.94 -23.47
C ALA A 505 -11.34 8.45 -24.73
N ALA A 506 -11.95 7.28 -24.63
CA ALA A 506 -12.79 6.70 -25.67
C ALA A 506 -14.24 6.61 -25.16
N ILE A 507 -15.21 6.91 -26.03
CA ILE A 507 -16.64 6.79 -25.71
C ILE A 507 -17.01 5.31 -25.63
N VAL A 508 -17.69 4.92 -24.57
CA VAL A 508 -18.12 3.53 -24.36
C VAL A 508 -19.28 3.22 -25.32
N ASN A 509 -19.24 2.06 -25.98
CA ASN A 509 -20.26 1.58 -26.93
C ASN A 509 -20.42 2.40 -28.23
N GLN A 510 -19.47 3.27 -28.58
CA GLN A 510 -19.35 3.75 -29.95
C GLN A 510 -18.27 2.91 -30.66
N PRO A 511 -18.57 2.26 -31.81
CA PRO A 511 -17.54 1.59 -32.59
C PRO A 511 -16.46 2.61 -32.97
N GLU A 512 -15.18 2.20 -32.92
CA GLU A 512 -14.01 3.02 -33.35
C GLU A 512 -14.15 3.58 -34.77
N SER A 513 -15.12 3.08 -35.53
CA SER A 513 -15.39 3.35 -36.93
C SER A 513 -16.77 3.96 -37.17
N ASP A 514 -17.07 5.13 -36.60
CA ASP A 514 -18.03 6.02 -37.26
C ASP A 514 -17.29 6.93 -38.26
N PRO A 515 -17.23 6.57 -39.56
CA PRO A 515 -16.63 7.39 -40.60
C PRO A 515 -17.35 8.73 -40.83
N LEU A 516 -18.56 8.95 -40.27
CA LEU A 516 -19.20 10.28 -40.33
C LEU A 516 -18.57 11.29 -39.37
N LEU A 517 -17.97 10.86 -38.26
CA LEU A 517 -17.16 11.73 -37.41
C LEU A 517 -15.75 11.95 -37.98
N SER A 518 -15.28 11.05 -38.85
CA SER A 518 -13.93 11.09 -39.42
C SER A 518 -13.75 12.04 -40.61
N THR A 519 -14.83 12.52 -41.24
CA THR A 519 -14.75 13.15 -42.58
C THR A 519 -15.13 14.63 -42.67
N SER A 520 -15.53 15.34 -41.60
CA SER A 520 -15.94 16.75 -41.79
C SER A 520 -15.75 17.77 -40.66
N ARG A 521 -15.27 17.41 -39.45
CA ARG A 521 -15.14 18.42 -38.37
C ARG A 521 -13.69 18.88 -38.19
N ARG A 522 -13.48 20.15 -38.56
CA ARG A 522 -12.20 20.84 -38.81
C ARG A 522 -11.74 21.70 -37.61
N THR A 523 -12.22 21.38 -36.40
CA THR A 523 -11.84 21.98 -35.10
C THR A 523 -12.20 20.97 -34.00
N PRO A 524 -11.36 20.70 -32.98
CA PRO A 524 -11.72 19.85 -31.86
C PRO A 524 -12.96 20.44 -31.20
N ARG A 525 -14.10 19.77 -31.35
CA ARG A 525 -15.37 20.26 -30.84
C ARG A 525 -15.33 20.21 -29.32
N LEU A 526 -15.57 21.34 -28.67
CA LEU A 526 -15.89 21.36 -27.25
C LEU A 526 -17.23 20.65 -27.05
N ARG A 527 -17.20 19.46 -26.46
CA ARG A 527 -18.40 18.66 -26.14
C ARG A 527 -19.10 19.24 -24.93
N GLN A 528 -18.39 19.36 -23.81
CA GLN A 528 -18.98 19.80 -22.55
C GLN A 528 -17.95 20.44 -21.61
N CYS A 529 -18.41 21.39 -20.80
CA CYS A 529 -17.69 21.86 -19.62
C CYS A 529 -18.47 21.40 -18.38
N VAL A 530 -17.92 20.45 -17.63
CA VAL A 530 -18.54 19.87 -16.44
C VAL A 530 -17.96 20.56 -15.21
N ARG A 531 -18.78 21.24 -14.41
CA ARG A 531 -18.32 21.73 -13.11
C ARG A 531 -18.06 20.54 -12.19
N ILE A 532 -16.82 20.43 -11.75
CA ILE A 532 -16.38 19.50 -10.71
C ILE A 532 -16.38 20.28 -9.38
N SER A 533 -16.38 19.57 -8.26
CA SER A 533 -16.22 20.18 -6.94
C SER A 533 -14.84 20.81 -6.73
N ALA A 534 -14.73 21.67 -5.70
CA ALA A 534 -13.53 22.42 -5.34
C ALA A 534 -13.01 23.33 -6.47
N HIS A 535 -13.94 24.01 -7.16
CA HIS A 535 -13.71 24.96 -8.27
C HIS A 535 -13.08 24.37 -9.53
N TRP A 536 -12.96 23.05 -9.64
CA TRP A 536 -12.47 22.41 -10.85
C TRP A 536 -13.53 22.39 -11.96
N ILE A 537 -13.08 22.46 -13.21
CA ILE A 537 -13.94 22.31 -14.39
C ILE A 537 -13.30 21.26 -15.29
N GLY A 538 -14.04 20.19 -15.59
CA GLY A 538 -13.66 19.22 -16.59
C GLY A 538 -14.05 19.72 -17.98
N VAL A 539 -13.07 19.92 -18.85
CA VAL A 539 -13.29 20.33 -20.25
C VAL A 539 -13.19 19.09 -21.13
N ILE A 540 -14.29 18.71 -21.77
CA ILE A 540 -14.39 17.53 -22.62
C ILE A 540 -14.48 18.01 -24.06
N MET A 541 -13.53 17.59 -24.90
CA MET A 541 -13.46 17.96 -26.31
C MET A 541 -12.97 16.80 -27.17
N ASP A 542 -13.24 16.88 -28.47
CA ASP A 542 -12.69 15.94 -29.45
C ASP A 542 -11.17 16.02 -29.49
N GLU A 543 -10.52 14.87 -29.68
CA GLU A 543 -9.08 14.83 -29.90
C GLU A 543 -8.74 15.44 -31.28
N SER A 544 -7.80 16.38 -31.27
CA SER A 544 -7.27 16.97 -32.49
C SER A 544 -6.30 16.00 -33.16
N LYS A 545 -6.48 15.75 -34.46
CA LYS A 545 -5.53 15.00 -35.29
C LYS A 545 -4.29 15.81 -35.71
N TYR A 546 -4.26 17.09 -35.39
CA TYR A 546 -3.20 18.01 -35.79
C TYR A 546 -2.00 17.89 -34.85
N GLU A 547 -0.81 18.10 -35.41
CA GLU A 547 0.46 18.00 -34.69
C GLU A 547 0.83 19.32 -34.04
N MET A 548 1.57 19.29 -32.93
CA MET A 548 2.07 20.52 -32.31
C MET A 548 3.05 21.21 -33.25
N LEU A 549 2.89 22.52 -33.46
CA LEU A 549 3.77 23.29 -34.33
C LEU A 549 5.22 23.32 -33.80
N PHE A 550 5.38 23.25 -32.48
CA PHE A 550 6.69 23.17 -31.84
C PHE A 550 7.45 21.91 -32.27
N GLY A 551 8.65 22.10 -32.82
CA GLY A 551 9.51 21.01 -33.28
C GLY A 551 9.35 20.62 -34.76
N LEU A 552 8.36 21.17 -35.47
CA LEU A 552 8.22 20.94 -36.91
C LEU A 552 9.25 21.75 -37.70
N SER A 553 9.91 21.07 -38.65
CA SER A 553 10.86 21.71 -39.57
C SER A 553 10.12 22.26 -40.78
N LEU A 554 9.84 23.56 -40.74
CA LEU A 554 9.11 24.27 -41.80
C LEU A 554 10.06 25.10 -42.69
N SER A 555 9.86 25.03 -44.01
CA SER A 555 10.49 25.93 -44.96
C SER A 555 10.06 27.39 -44.72
N GLY A 556 10.78 28.35 -45.31
CA GLY A 556 10.44 29.78 -45.17
C GLY A 556 9.03 30.10 -45.70
N ALA A 557 8.63 29.49 -46.81
CA ALA A 557 7.30 29.67 -47.39
C ALA A 557 6.20 29.07 -46.51
N GLU A 558 6.41 27.87 -45.96
CA GLU A 558 5.44 27.22 -45.06
C GLU A 558 5.29 28.03 -43.78
N ARG A 559 6.38 28.48 -43.14
CA ARG A 559 6.30 29.35 -41.95
C ARG A 559 5.45 30.56 -42.21
N GLU A 560 5.60 31.19 -43.37
CA GLU A 560 4.83 32.37 -43.73
C GLU A 560 3.34 32.06 -43.94
N LYS A 561 3.01 30.90 -44.53
CA LYS A 561 1.62 30.42 -44.62
C LYS A 561 1.01 30.19 -43.24
N VAL A 562 1.72 29.49 -42.35
CA VAL A 562 1.26 29.23 -40.98
C VAL A 562 1.08 30.54 -40.23
N ARG A 563 2.04 31.48 -40.34
CA ARG A 563 1.97 32.81 -39.71
C ARG A 563 0.73 33.57 -40.12
N HIS A 564 0.41 33.61 -41.41
CA HIS A 564 -0.80 34.26 -41.91
C HIS A 564 -2.06 33.60 -41.35
N LYS A 565 -2.10 32.26 -41.29
CA LYS A 565 -3.26 31.56 -40.75
C LYS A 565 -3.46 31.81 -39.26
N VAL A 566 -2.38 31.75 -38.46
CA VAL A 566 -2.43 32.05 -37.02
C VAL A 566 -2.88 33.47 -36.78
N MET A 567 -2.33 34.44 -37.52
CA MET A 567 -2.75 35.84 -37.44
C MET A 567 -4.24 36.02 -37.79
N SER A 568 -4.73 35.29 -38.79
CA SER A 568 -6.15 35.30 -39.16
C SER A 568 -7.03 34.74 -38.02
N ALA A 569 -6.64 33.62 -37.42
CA ALA A 569 -7.36 33.05 -36.28
C ALA A 569 -7.38 33.97 -35.05
N VAL A 570 -6.26 34.61 -34.74
CA VAL A 570 -6.16 35.62 -33.66
C VAL A 570 -7.09 36.80 -33.93
N ARG A 571 -7.16 37.30 -35.17
CA ARG A 571 -8.09 38.37 -35.54
C ARG A 571 -9.55 37.97 -35.38
N ILE A 572 -9.92 36.74 -35.73
CA ILE A 572 -11.28 36.23 -35.51
C ILE A 572 -11.59 36.21 -34.00
N LEU A 573 -10.64 35.75 -33.18
CA LEU A 573 -10.79 35.75 -31.72
C LEU A 573 -11.03 37.17 -31.17
N HIS A 574 -10.26 38.15 -31.65
CA HIS A 574 -10.40 39.56 -31.26
C HIS A 574 -11.75 40.15 -31.71
N GLN A 575 -12.22 39.81 -32.92
CA GLN A 575 -13.53 40.23 -33.43
C GLN A 575 -14.69 39.72 -32.58
N GLU A 576 -14.55 38.52 -32.00
CA GLU A 576 -15.51 37.96 -31.05
C GLU A 576 -15.36 38.54 -29.63
N GLY A 577 -14.43 39.47 -29.41
CA GLY A 577 -14.26 40.18 -28.14
C GLY A 577 -13.31 39.52 -27.14
N PHE A 578 -12.48 38.58 -27.58
CA PHE A 578 -11.59 37.80 -26.71
C PHE A 578 -10.11 37.99 -27.07
N VAL A 579 -9.22 37.79 -26.11
CA VAL A 579 -7.76 37.67 -26.29
C VAL A 579 -7.30 36.30 -25.81
N HIS A 580 -6.17 35.81 -26.32
CA HIS A 580 -5.60 34.52 -25.94
C HIS A 580 -4.50 34.66 -24.88
N GLY A 581 -3.57 35.59 -25.07
CA GLY A 581 -2.48 35.92 -24.16
C GLY A 581 -1.25 35.02 -24.18
N ASP A 582 -1.26 33.85 -24.82
CA ASP A 582 -0.10 32.93 -24.84
C ASP A 582 0.10 32.30 -26.23
N ILE A 583 0.07 33.13 -27.27
CA ILE A 583 0.25 32.66 -28.64
C ILE A 583 1.72 32.23 -28.86
N ARG A 584 1.95 30.93 -29.06
CA ARG A 584 3.29 30.34 -29.27
C ARG A 584 3.22 29.02 -30.02
N GLN A 585 4.36 28.52 -30.51
CA GLN A 585 4.42 27.25 -31.25
C GLN A 585 3.79 26.08 -30.50
N SER A 586 4.03 25.96 -29.19
CA SER A 586 3.47 24.85 -28.39
C SER A 586 1.97 24.96 -28.11
N ASN A 587 1.37 26.12 -28.38
CA ASN A 587 -0.07 26.37 -28.21
C ASN A 587 -0.81 26.43 -29.56
N ASN A 588 -0.15 26.00 -30.63
CA ASN A 588 -0.72 25.90 -31.98
C ASN A 588 -0.56 24.46 -32.47
N LEU A 589 -1.68 23.81 -32.79
CA LEU A 589 -1.69 22.56 -33.52
C LEU A 589 -1.87 22.85 -35.02
N ILE A 590 -1.17 22.14 -35.88
CA ILE A 590 -1.20 22.27 -37.33
C ILE A 590 -1.49 20.95 -38.01
N ASP A 591 -2.31 21.00 -39.05
CA ASP A 591 -2.45 19.90 -39.98
C ASP A 591 -1.29 19.88 -40.97
N VAL A 592 -0.37 18.94 -40.80
CA VAL A 592 0.82 18.81 -41.64
C VAL A 592 0.44 18.61 -43.11
N GLU A 593 -0.64 17.89 -43.40
CA GLU A 593 -1.09 17.67 -44.79
C GLU A 593 -1.55 18.98 -45.45
N SER A 594 -2.11 19.90 -44.66
CA SER A 594 -2.57 21.20 -45.19
C SER A 594 -1.43 22.12 -45.62
N LEU A 595 -0.18 21.86 -45.21
CA LEU A 595 0.99 22.64 -45.64
C LEU A 595 1.22 22.58 -47.15
N ALA A 596 0.82 21.46 -47.78
CA ALA A 596 0.88 21.31 -49.24
C ALA A 596 -0.16 22.16 -49.99
N THR A 597 -1.11 22.77 -49.26
CA THR A 597 -2.18 23.61 -49.81
C THR A 597 -1.96 25.09 -49.48
N ASP A 598 -2.77 25.98 -50.05
CA ASP A 598 -2.73 27.40 -49.69
C ASP A 598 -3.55 27.74 -48.44
N ASP A 599 -4.49 26.86 -48.04
CA ASP A 599 -5.28 27.01 -46.82
C ASP A 599 -4.76 26.08 -45.73
N VAL A 600 -3.71 26.52 -45.04
CA VAL A 600 -3.20 25.83 -43.86
C VAL A 600 -4.29 25.77 -42.79
N ARG A 601 -4.40 24.62 -42.11
CA ARG A 601 -5.36 24.40 -41.02
C ARG A 601 -4.64 24.34 -39.69
N ILE A 602 -5.19 25.04 -38.70
CA ILE A 602 -4.63 25.14 -37.35
C ILE A 602 -5.72 25.03 -36.27
N HIS A 603 -5.33 24.63 -35.07
CA HIS A 603 -6.11 24.80 -33.85
C HIS A 603 -5.30 25.56 -32.80
N LEU A 604 -5.88 26.64 -32.26
CA LEU A 604 -5.35 27.31 -31.07
C LEU A 604 -5.78 26.53 -29.84
N ILE A 605 -4.82 26.24 -28.95
CA ILE A 605 -5.02 25.49 -27.70
C ILE A 605 -4.38 26.23 -26.53
N ASP A 606 -4.55 25.73 -25.31
CA ASP A 606 -3.99 26.33 -24.08
C ASP A 606 -4.60 27.72 -23.78
N LEU A 607 -5.93 27.74 -23.61
CA LEU A 607 -6.74 28.94 -23.38
C LEU A 607 -6.80 29.37 -21.90
N ASP A 608 -5.87 28.91 -21.06
CA ASP A 608 -5.89 29.15 -19.61
C ASP A 608 -5.82 30.63 -19.24
N TRP A 609 -5.25 31.46 -20.12
CA TRP A 609 -5.17 32.92 -19.94
C TRP A 609 -6.16 33.68 -20.82
N ALA A 610 -6.85 32.98 -21.72
CA ALA A 610 -7.75 33.61 -22.66
C ALA A 610 -8.98 34.18 -21.92
N GLY A 611 -9.52 35.27 -22.44
CA GLY A 611 -10.70 35.89 -21.83
C GLY A 611 -11.12 37.16 -22.54
N PRO A 612 -12.17 37.83 -22.03
CA PRO A 612 -12.70 39.04 -22.66
C PRO A 612 -11.66 40.16 -22.70
N ILE A 613 -11.63 40.90 -23.80
CA ILE A 613 -10.79 42.09 -23.97
C ILE A 613 -11.10 43.09 -22.83
N GLY A 614 -10.04 43.61 -22.21
CA GLY A 614 -10.13 44.56 -21.09
C GLY A 614 -10.39 43.93 -19.72
N ALA A 615 -10.59 42.61 -19.64
CA ALA A 615 -10.79 41.89 -18.38
C ALA A 615 -9.75 40.79 -18.14
N ALA A 616 -9.30 40.10 -19.19
CA ALA A 616 -8.32 39.03 -19.10
C ALA A 616 -6.97 39.53 -18.56
N LYS A 617 -6.36 38.76 -17.65
CA LYS A 617 -5.10 39.13 -16.98
C LYS A 617 -4.10 38.00 -16.99
N TYR A 618 -2.82 38.35 -17.08
CA TYR A 618 -1.74 37.40 -16.86
C TYR A 618 -1.69 36.91 -15.41
N PRO A 619 -1.21 35.68 -15.16
CA PRO A 619 -0.92 35.23 -13.81
C PRO A 619 0.13 36.13 -13.14
N ALA A 620 0.06 36.26 -11.81
CA ALA A 620 0.96 37.14 -11.06
C ALA A 620 2.44 36.69 -11.15
N ASP A 621 2.68 35.39 -11.26
CA ASP A 621 3.98 34.74 -11.37
C ASP A 621 4.41 34.48 -12.83
N LEU A 622 3.91 35.28 -13.78
CA LEU A 622 4.24 35.17 -15.20
C LEU A 622 5.76 35.13 -15.43
N ASN A 623 6.24 34.06 -16.05
CA ASN A 623 7.64 33.93 -16.42
C ASN A 623 8.00 34.91 -17.56
N ARG A 624 8.85 35.89 -17.23
CA ARG A 624 9.44 36.88 -18.14
C ARG A 624 10.95 36.72 -18.33
N ILE A 625 11.57 35.75 -17.64
CA ILE A 625 13.03 35.58 -17.60
C ILE A 625 13.47 34.60 -18.69
N THR A 626 12.90 33.39 -18.70
CA THR A 626 13.29 32.36 -19.67
C THR A 626 12.42 32.37 -20.92
N MET A 627 11.29 33.08 -20.89
CA MET A 627 10.37 33.25 -22.01
C MET A 627 10.31 34.72 -22.41
N ARG A 628 10.61 35.00 -23.67
CA ARG A 628 10.49 36.35 -24.24
C ARG A 628 9.01 36.70 -24.36
N ARG A 629 8.65 37.94 -24.02
CA ARG A 629 7.28 38.47 -24.07
C ARG A 629 7.25 39.78 -24.84
N PRO A 630 6.11 40.15 -25.44
CA PRO A 630 5.89 41.50 -25.98
C PRO A 630 6.18 42.59 -24.94
N GLU A 631 6.46 43.79 -25.43
CA GLU A 631 6.62 44.97 -24.58
C GLU A 631 5.31 45.28 -23.84
N GLY A 632 5.40 45.72 -22.57
CA GLY A 632 4.23 46.01 -21.73
C GLY A 632 3.58 44.79 -21.05
N VAL A 633 4.00 43.56 -21.35
CA VAL A 633 3.51 42.35 -20.66
C VAL A 633 4.09 42.25 -19.25
N GLU A 634 3.21 42.24 -18.25
CA GLU A 634 3.56 42.12 -16.82
C GLU A 634 2.64 41.14 -16.08
N GLY A 635 3.16 40.50 -15.02
CA GLY A 635 2.37 39.58 -14.19
C GLY A 635 1.23 40.31 -13.49
N GLY A 636 0.01 39.76 -13.55
CA GLY A 636 -1.21 40.40 -13.05
C GLY A 636 -1.75 41.55 -13.93
N GLY A 637 -1.02 41.95 -14.98
CA GLY A 637 -1.44 42.96 -15.95
C GLY A 637 -2.50 42.45 -16.93
N LEU A 638 -3.16 43.38 -17.62
CA LEU A 638 -4.16 43.03 -18.64
C LEU A 638 -3.52 42.39 -19.88
N ILE A 639 -4.22 41.43 -20.46
CA ILE A 639 -3.91 40.86 -21.76
C ILE A 639 -4.57 41.74 -22.82
N THR A 640 -3.79 42.21 -23.79
CA THR A 640 -4.25 43.11 -24.85
C THR A 640 -4.19 42.41 -26.20
N GLU A 641 -4.96 42.92 -27.16
CA GLU A 641 -4.93 42.46 -28.55
C GLU A 641 -3.53 42.59 -29.16
N GLN A 642 -2.83 43.69 -28.84
CA GLN A 642 -1.47 43.92 -29.33
C GLN A 642 -0.50 42.85 -28.83
N HIS A 643 -0.65 42.36 -27.60
CA HIS A 643 0.20 41.27 -27.10
C HIS A 643 0.04 40.01 -27.96
N ASP A 644 -1.18 39.63 -28.35
CA ASP A 644 -1.42 38.47 -29.21
C ASP A 644 -0.84 38.67 -30.62
N ILE A 645 -1.00 39.86 -31.20
CA ILE A 645 -0.47 40.21 -32.52
C ILE A 645 1.06 40.14 -32.52
N ASP A 646 1.70 40.71 -31.51
CA ASP A 646 3.15 40.70 -31.36
C ASP A 646 3.66 39.27 -31.19
N MET A 647 2.97 38.45 -30.38
CA MET A 647 3.31 37.04 -30.21
C MET A 647 3.19 36.24 -31.50
N ALA A 648 2.10 36.42 -32.25
CA ALA A 648 1.88 35.77 -33.53
C ALA A 648 2.89 36.22 -34.61
N SER A 649 3.38 37.46 -34.52
CA SER A 649 4.30 38.04 -35.52
C SER A 649 5.78 37.76 -35.24
N LEU A 650 6.20 37.87 -33.97
CA LEU A 650 7.62 37.91 -33.60
C LEU A 650 8.14 36.60 -33.00
N PHE A 651 7.29 35.83 -32.31
CA PHE A 651 7.76 34.72 -31.46
C PHE A 651 7.27 33.35 -31.89
N LEU A 652 6.34 33.29 -32.84
CA LEU A 652 5.85 32.02 -33.36
C LEU A 652 6.85 31.30 -34.28
N PHE A 653 7.84 32.03 -34.84
CA PHE A 653 8.81 31.47 -35.80
C PHE A 653 10.25 31.99 -35.64
N ALA A 654 10.53 32.68 -34.52
CA ALA A 654 11.89 32.98 -34.07
C ALA A 654 12.46 31.76 -33.35
#